data_AF-A0A4V4RWE3-F1
#
_entry.id   AF-A0A4V4RWE3-F1
#
_cell.length_a   1.000
_cell.length_b   1.000
_cell.length_c   1.000
_cell.angle_alpha   90.00
_cell.angle_beta   90.00
_cell.angle_gamma   90.00
#
_symmetry.space_group_name_H-M   'P 1'
#
loop_
_entity.id
_entity.type
_entity.pdbx_description
1 polymer ?
#
loop_
_entity_poly.entity_id
_entity_poly.type
_entity_poly.pdbx_seq_one_letter_code
_entity_poly.pdbx_strand_id
1 'polypeptide(L)'
;MEEFMNKKTYLAMSLCFVLIVSLFCQYPVYAKEDRNTPLTSESAALISEGKIRLEDGHVDSLLYQGKILSPDEDDDGDSIPNSQEIYTYVKDNRTYYGYYSHPLLYDTDGDGLSDKEDKEPLSWDISLRDMVLFMELVYREDGYITKVLDDTKELTELYDNRLEYSMMHKELSKFWKVKEFHHLNEGFDAVLFETKSKYPYLKDGSVQVLGIRGTQGSRDIDDDMAIFFGTTPKQAAVLQNLLQSYEKNHTVNNLYVTGHSLGGHLAQRGLVAAKELGYDWYKKAYTFNAPKIKGNVFNGWLNEIANKGDELTREGIAVHHIVDNDSTISAVGTFDGAISVGSSKNGHGSRTYFESIVNNKEGFFVGKRKGMDGTGYEDEKLKDLNFNETLTDAKVYTDVKVTEEKILIGEKANLTDNLIGLPKDVKIKDITDYKAISLNQKGRYKGTVLVTFSDGSQTDFDIPIIVSETEEREAKTIYVRNGGVDDLSGDGSKEFPYGSILHAMKHSIDGDTIILTEDITLNGTEDLIIKHKVTIDGENHGIYLRGHDLVLEDDTILKDISLRFLTDGAMNVESLNVGKIIVNDHELTMDNVSTLISKKQNDDRPILVAGKLSSDKEGGNGAKITLLNATSETRFNRIILGNLSGEKNTPTTLKTDGFALSDEGIIASGFHKEKITEEVTVELGGSKISTIVNADKAAAVHVSVGEKQSIYGADFTKITDLTLKERANVTLKGEEQDLGSVTIKKDASLNLQDTLKVSTQSIKIDGKIHMDPNRNHLIIRDKITGDGIIYIRVWEGESEAEEEIIYFPNGNASDINTDIWDRSYTLKKTDTGYSLSKIKVTLEKDLYEPKLPKDKLEVTDPGNLSNEEEKTLLDFIKKANEGYLPESVEYLFEGKEGVIILYSDSSEDVISLDKLIIKKEETPEIPKESIEISLIEEVPEIPKENILEEIVYKGEAIHLEDNIKDLPKESKVEVLETVTSEKAGSFEGKVKVTFENGSSRIVIIPVTVKDRVEIGIVEEIPEIPKENILEEIVYKGEAIHLEDNIKDLPSESKVEVLETVTSEKAGSFEGKVKVTFESGSSRIVTIPVTVKDRIPAGVIEEIPSTQKEPTEETITKEDTIIAKEPIKISTQKRDLPKTGDAGHVRMYGICGVLSLVAFVLVGRKKVDM
;
A
#
# COMPACT_ATOMS: atom_id res chain seq x y z
N MET A 1 46.54 -1.90 -29.90
CA MET A 1 46.63 -1.73 -31.37
C MET A 1 45.92 -0.45 -31.71
N GLU A 2 46.58 0.45 -32.43
CA GLU A 2 45.97 1.62 -33.05
C GLU A 2 45.29 1.24 -34.38
N GLU A 3 44.61 2.23 -34.96
CA GLU A 3 44.03 2.26 -36.32
C GLU A 3 42.91 1.25 -36.64
N PHE A 4 41.66 1.73 -36.58
CA PHE A 4 41.06 2.36 -37.78
C PHE A 4 39.86 3.25 -37.38
N MET A 5 39.93 4.55 -37.65
CA MET A 5 38.79 5.48 -37.48
C MET A 5 37.93 5.53 -38.75
N ASN A 6 36.61 5.69 -38.58
CA ASN A 6 35.81 6.39 -39.59
C ASN A 6 34.75 7.32 -38.95
N LYS A 7 34.92 8.63 -39.16
CA LYS A 7 34.02 9.68 -38.68
C LYS A 7 32.74 9.76 -39.52
N LYS A 8 31.84 8.77 -39.41
CA LYS A 8 30.48 8.89 -40.00
C LYS A 8 29.33 8.14 -39.32
N THR A 9 29.57 7.33 -38.28
CA THR A 9 28.51 6.67 -37.49
C THR A 9 28.40 7.14 -36.03
N TYR A 10 29.28 8.05 -35.58
CA TYR A 10 29.09 8.80 -34.33
C TYR A 10 27.82 9.68 -34.33
N LEU A 11 27.25 9.97 -35.50
CA LEU A 11 25.98 10.69 -35.65
C LEU A 11 24.75 9.76 -35.69
N ALA A 12 24.95 8.44 -35.77
CA ALA A 12 23.86 7.44 -35.81
C ALA A 12 23.67 6.73 -34.46
N MET A 13 24.75 6.44 -33.73
CA MET A 13 24.65 5.90 -32.36
C MET A 13 24.18 6.93 -31.32
N SER A 14 24.34 8.23 -31.59
CA SER A 14 23.82 9.29 -30.71
C SER A 14 22.30 9.49 -30.78
N LEU A 15 21.60 8.85 -31.73
CA LEU A 15 20.14 9.01 -31.90
C LEU A 15 19.32 7.82 -31.42
N CYS A 16 19.92 6.61 -31.32
CA CYS A 16 19.23 5.43 -30.76
C CYS A 16 19.32 5.33 -29.23
N PHE A 17 20.28 6.03 -28.60
CA PHE A 17 20.39 6.09 -27.13
C PHE A 17 19.41 7.08 -26.46
N VAL A 18 18.61 7.81 -27.25
CA VAL A 18 17.60 8.79 -26.79
C VAL A 18 16.17 8.29 -27.06
N LEU A 19 16.00 7.09 -27.63
CA LEU A 19 14.69 6.53 -28.02
C LEU A 19 14.38 5.13 -27.44
N ILE A 20 15.20 4.65 -26.48
CA ILE A 20 14.93 3.43 -25.69
C ILE A 20 15.04 3.75 -24.16
N VAL A 21 14.98 5.03 -23.77
CA VAL A 21 14.91 5.49 -22.36
C VAL A 21 13.60 6.25 -22.09
N SER A 22 12.56 6.00 -22.91
CA SER A 22 11.27 6.70 -22.86
C SER A 22 10.06 5.75 -22.87
N LEU A 23 10.26 4.48 -22.50
CA LEU A 23 9.19 3.46 -22.42
C LEU A 23 9.24 2.57 -21.17
N PHE A 24 9.99 2.98 -20.13
CA PHE A 24 9.90 2.43 -18.78
C PHE A 24 9.96 3.56 -17.74
N CYS A 25 8.93 4.40 -17.73
CA CYS A 25 8.56 5.23 -16.60
C CYS A 25 7.05 5.13 -16.41
N GLN A 26 6.61 5.09 -15.15
CA GLN A 26 5.20 5.07 -14.74
C GLN A 26 4.40 3.83 -15.18
N TYR A 27 4.78 2.66 -14.64
CA TYR A 27 3.77 2.02 -13.80
C TYR A 27 3.56 2.95 -12.61
N PRO A 28 2.32 3.32 -12.24
CA PRO A 28 2.11 3.79 -10.89
C PRO A 28 2.52 2.63 -9.98
N VAL A 29 3.64 2.81 -9.27
CA VAL A 29 3.66 2.32 -7.90
C VAL A 29 2.40 2.92 -7.30
N TYR A 30 1.43 2.06 -6.95
CA TYR A 30 0.28 2.52 -6.19
C TYR A 30 0.89 3.14 -4.93
N ALA A 31 0.90 4.47 -4.86
CA ALA A 31 1.15 5.14 -3.60
C ALA A 31 0.13 4.52 -2.66
N LYS A 32 0.63 3.83 -1.64
CA LYS A 32 -0.19 3.17 -0.64
C LYS A 32 -1.04 4.30 -0.07
N GLU A 33 -2.36 4.28 -0.30
CA GLU A 33 -3.26 5.30 0.23
C GLU A 33 -2.95 5.46 1.71
N ASP A 34 -2.64 6.69 2.12
CA ASP A 34 -2.30 7.02 3.49
C ASP A 34 -3.52 6.69 4.33
N ARG A 35 -3.47 5.54 5.02
CA ARG A 35 -4.64 5.02 5.73
C ARG A 35 -4.93 5.92 6.92
N ASN A 36 -5.98 6.71 6.80
CA ASN A 36 -6.61 7.41 7.91
C ASN A 36 -6.79 6.44 9.08
N THR A 37 -6.09 6.74 10.18
CA THR A 37 -6.07 5.96 11.41
C THR A 37 -6.92 6.72 12.43
N PRO A 38 -7.99 6.10 12.97
CA PRO A 38 -8.82 6.69 14.03
C PRO A 38 -7.99 7.24 15.19
N LEU A 39 -8.47 8.27 15.89
CA LEU A 39 -7.80 8.81 17.07
C LEU A 39 -7.54 7.71 18.11
N THR A 40 -6.30 7.61 18.57
CA THR A 40 -5.88 6.80 19.72
C THR A 40 -5.47 7.71 20.88
N SER A 41 -5.46 7.21 22.11
CA SER A 41 -5.03 7.98 23.30
C SER A 41 -3.60 8.51 23.18
N GLU A 42 -2.72 7.77 22.50
CA GLU A 42 -1.35 8.21 22.19
C GLU A 42 -1.37 9.40 21.21
N SER A 43 -2.09 9.27 20.08
CA SER A 43 -2.19 10.37 19.12
C SER A 43 -2.88 11.61 19.72
N ALA A 44 -3.89 11.45 20.58
CA ALA A 44 -4.55 12.56 21.26
C ALA A 44 -3.58 13.34 22.17
N ALA A 45 -2.71 12.64 22.91
CA ALA A 45 -1.65 13.29 23.69
C ALA A 45 -0.67 14.05 22.77
N LEU A 46 -0.19 13.40 21.69
CA LEU A 46 0.74 14.03 20.74
C LEU A 46 0.15 15.22 19.97
N ILE A 47 -1.17 15.25 19.74
CA ILE A 47 -1.90 16.40 19.21
C ILE A 47 -1.92 17.54 20.25
N SER A 48 -2.26 17.25 21.51
CA SER A 48 -2.27 18.26 22.58
C SER A 48 -0.89 18.89 22.83
N GLU A 49 0.18 18.15 22.58
CA GLU A 49 1.58 18.59 22.65
C GLU A 49 2.07 19.33 21.38
N GLY A 50 1.29 19.33 20.28
CA GLY A 50 1.67 19.92 18.99
C GLY A 50 2.68 19.11 18.17
N LYS A 51 2.98 17.86 18.58
CA LYS A 51 3.86 16.91 17.88
C LYS A 51 3.19 16.37 16.62
N ILE A 52 1.89 16.07 16.70
CA ILE A 52 1.02 15.86 15.54
C ILE A 52 0.22 17.15 15.32
N ARG A 53 0.25 17.67 14.09
CA ARG A 53 -0.40 18.94 13.72
C ARG A 53 -0.87 18.90 12.26
N LEU A 54 -1.36 20.02 11.71
CA LEU A 54 -1.70 20.12 10.28
C LEU A 54 -0.45 20.09 9.40
N GLU A 55 -0.60 19.78 8.10
CA GLU A 55 0.53 19.65 7.16
C GLU A 55 1.38 20.91 7.04
N ASP A 56 0.74 22.08 7.13
CA ASP A 56 1.36 23.40 7.04
C ASP A 56 1.96 23.89 8.37
N GLY A 57 1.88 23.06 9.42
CA GLY A 57 2.39 23.34 10.76
C GLY A 57 1.47 24.15 11.66
N HIS A 58 0.27 24.55 11.21
CA HIS A 58 -0.71 25.18 12.08
C HIS A 58 -1.28 24.19 13.10
N VAL A 59 -1.68 24.74 14.25
CA VAL A 59 -2.39 24.00 15.31
C VAL A 59 -3.75 24.62 15.58
N ASP A 60 -4.69 23.73 15.89
CA ASP A 60 -6.01 24.05 16.42
C ASP A 60 -5.91 24.48 17.88
N SER A 61 -6.38 25.70 18.21
CA SER A 61 -6.29 26.25 19.56
C SER A 61 -7.19 25.58 20.61
N LEU A 62 -8.15 24.73 20.22
CA LEU A 62 -8.95 23.94 21.15
C LEU A 62 -8.30 22.58 21.46
N LEU A 63 -7.50 22.05 20.53
CA LEU A 63 -6.80 20.78 20.68
C LEU A 63 -5.39 20.95 21.28
N TYR A 64 -4.61 21.90 20.76
CA TYR A 64 -3.25 22.18 21.22
C TYR A 64 -3.27 22.89 22.58
N GLN A 65 -2.52 22.35 23.55
CA GLN A 65 -2.56 22.75 24.97
C GLN A 65 -3.98 22.62 25.62
N GLY A 66 -4.93 21.99 24.94
CA GLY A 66 -6.30 21.76 25.40
C GLY A 66 -6.46 20.54 26.31
N LYS A 67 -7.71 20.14 26.56
CA LYS A 67 -8.02 18.85 27.19
C LYS A 67 -7.55 17.74 26.24
N ILE A 68 -6.73 16.79 26.73
CA ILE A 68 -6.42 15.57 25.97
C ILE A 68 -7.72 14.81 25.71
N LEU A 69 -8.07 14.65 24.43
CA LEU A 69 -9.27 13.93 24.02
C LEU A 69 -9.19 12.44 24.36
N SER A 70 -10.32 11.86 24.76
CA SER A 70 -10.46 10.42 24.93
C SER A 70 -11.12 9.83 23.66
N PRO A 71 -10.51 8.84 22.98
CA PRO A 71 -11.05 8.26 21.73
C PRO A 71 -12.51 7.79 21.77
N ASP A 72 -12.98 7.37 22.94
CA ASP A 72 -14.33 6.84 23.18
C ASP A 72 -15.30 7.85 23.80
N GLU A 73 -14.84 9.08 24.12
CA GLU A 73 -15.71 10.18 24.57
C GLU A 73 -16.30 10.95 23.37
N ASP A 74 -17.43 11.60 23.65
CA ASP A 74 -18.20 12.51 22.80
C ASP A 74 -18.16 13.86 23.55
N ASP A 75 -17.27 14.77 23.11
CA ASP A 75 -16.86 15.97 23.87
C ASP A 75 -17.66 17.25 23.48
N ASP A 76 -18.62 17.14 22.56
CA ASP A 76 -19.57 18.21 22.19
C ASP A 76 -21.05 17.82 22.27
N GLY A 77 -21.36 16.53 22.39
CA GLY A 77 -22.69 15.98 22.60
C GLY A 77 -23.46 15.67 21.32
N ASP A 78 -22.80 15.56 20.16
CA ASP A 78 -23.43 15.20 18.88
C ASP A 78 -23.71 13.68 18.74
N SER A 79 -23.09 12.86 19.61
CA SER A 79 -23.15 11.39 19.63
C SER A 79 -22.35 10.65 18.55
N ILE A 80 -21.29 11.27 18.03
CA ILE A 80 -20.10 10.63 17.43
C ILE A 80 -19.00 10.62 18.51
N PRO A 81 -18.20 9.54 18.65
CA PRO A 81 -17.03 9.56 19.52
C PRO A 81 -15.82 10.19 18.80
N ASN A 82 -14.97 10.91 19.54
CA ASN A 82 -13.77 11.63 19.05
C ASN A 82 -12.94 10.83 18.01
N SER A 83 -12.84 9.50 18.15
CA SER A 83 -12.11 8.61 17.23
C SER A 83 -12.69 8.46 15.82
N GLN A 84 -13.96 8.84 15.61
CA GLN A 84 -14.63 8.85 14.31
C GLN A 84 -14.67 10.25 13.68
N GLU A 85 -14.30 11.28 14.43
CA GLU A 85 -14.33 12.68 14.04
C GLU A 85 -12.98 13.17 13.55
N ILE A 86 -11.93 12.95 14.35
CA ILE A 86 -10.56 13.31 14.00
C ILE A 86 -9.74 12.03 13.75
N TYR A 87 -8.90 12.08 12.71
CA TYR A 87 -8.03 10.97 12.33
C TYR A 87 -6.59 11.45 12.18
N THR A 88 -5.66 10.49 12.19
CA THR A 88 -4.26 10.72 11.84
C THR A 88 -3.88 9.99 10.57
N TYR A 89 -2.89 10.51 9.84
CA TYR A 89 -2.34 9.89 8.65
C TYR A 89 -0.85 10.19 8.56
N VAL A 90 -0.11 9.37 7.81
CA VAL A 90 1.34 9.50 7.67
C VAL A 90 1.65 9.93 6.24
N LYS A 91 2.35 11.04 6.07
CA LYS A 91 2.81 11.57 4.79
C LYS A 91 4.28 11.97 4.92
N ASP A 92 5.09 11.66 3.91
CA ASP A 92 6.54 11.92 3.93
C ASP A 92 7.25 11.43 5.21
N ASN A 93 6.82 10.26 5.71
CA ASN A 93 7.27 9.61 6.96
C ASN A 93 6.95 10.39 8.26
N ARG A 94 5.96 11.29 8.22
CA ARG A 94 5.53 12.13 9.34
C ARG A 94 4.02 12.02 9.57
N THR A 95 3.61 11.98 10.84
CA THR A 95 2.20 11.91 11.22
C THR A 95 1.57 13.31 11.33
N TYR A 96 0.41 13.47 10.69
CA TYR A 96 -0.43 14.66 10.74
C TYR A 96 -1.85 14.25 11.19
N TYR A 97 -2.68 15.22 11.57
CA TYR A 97 -4.11 14.99 11.79
C TYR A 97 -4.98 15.63 10.69
N GLY A 98 -6.19 15.10 10.55
CA GLY A 98 -7.24 15.61 9.66
C GLY A 98 -8.62 15.35 10.27
N TYR A 99 -9.63 16.04 9.75
CA TYR A 99 -11.00 16.02 10.28
C TYR A 99 -11.95 15.31 9.30
N TYR A 100 -12.88 14.54 9.86
CA TYR A 100 -14.19 14.23 9.28
C TYR A 100 -15.24 15.19 9.84
N SER A 101 -15.14 15.51 11.13
CA SER A 101 -15.79 16.58 11.87
C SER A 101 -14.81 17.11 12.94
N HIS A 102 -15.14 18.22 13.60
CA HIS A 102 -14.34 18.77 14.69
C HIS A 102 -14.84 18.24 16.04
N PRO A 103 -14.03 17.48 16.81
CA PRO A 103 -14.43 16.75 18.04
C PRO A 103 -14.78 17.60 19.28
N LEU A 104 -15.06 18.87 19.04
CA LEU A 104 -15.47 19.85 20.03
C LEU A 104 -16.55 20.78 19.48
N LEU A 105 -16.88 20.77 18.19
CA LEU A 105 -17.93 21.59 17.61
C LEU A 105 -19.06 20.67 17.16
N TYR A 106 -20.18 20.71 17.87
CA TYR A 106 -21.37 19.91 17.55
C TYR A 106 -21.88 20.08 16.11
N ASP A 107 -21.49 21.17 15.46
CA ASP A 107 -21.89 21.68 14.15
C ASP A 107 -20.60 22.31 13.57
N THR A 108 -19.86 21.52 12.77
CA THR A 108 -18.48 21.84 12.39
C THR A 108 -18.38 22.93 11.33
N ASP A 109 -19.37 23.05 10.44
CA ASP A 109 -19.40 24.05 9.37
C ASP A 109 -20.38 25.22 9.60
N GLY A 110 -21.24 25.13 10.62
CA GLY A 110 -22.13 26.19 11.07
C GLY A 110 -23.53 26.20 10.45
N ASP A 111 -23.89 25.21 9.63
CA ASP A 111 -25.20 25.16 8.98
C ASP A 111 -26.36 24.87 9.95
N GLY A 112 -26.06 24.39 11.16
CA GLY A 112 -27.00 24.16 12.25
C GLY A 112 -27.40 22.71 12.50
N LEU A 113 -27.09 21.79 11.59
CA LEU A 113 -27.19 20.35 11.82
C LEU A 113 -26.12 19.90 12.82
N SER A 114 -26.30 18.72 13.41
CA SER A 114 -25.17 18.04 14.06
C SER A 114 -24.36 17.28 13.03
N ASP A 115 -23.05 17.14 13.24
CA ASP A 115 -22.17 16.41 12.30
C ASP A 115 -22.61 14.95 12.09
N LYS A 116 -23.34 14.36 13.04
CA LYS A 116 -24.04 13.07 12.94
C LYS A 116 -25.29 13.04 12.05
N GLU A 117 -26.01 14.15 11.98
CA GLU A 117 -27.24 14.28 11.19
C GLU A 117 -26.95 14.82 9.78
N ASP A 118 -25.85 15.56 9.62
CA ASP A 118 -25.31 15.98 8.34
C ASP A 118 -24.63 14.83 7.58
N LYS A 119 -24.63 14.93 6.26
CA LYS A 119 -24.00 14.01 5.32
C LYS A 119 -22.65 14.52 4.83
N GLU A 120 -22.40 15.82 4.89
CA GLU A 120 -21.13 16.43 4.47
C GLU A 120 -20.64 17.46 5.52
N PRO A 121 -20.25 17.06 6.77
CA PRO A 121 -19.97 17.95 7.94
C PRO A 121 -18.85 19.01 7.79
N LEU A 122 -18.31 19.15 6.59
CA LEU A 122 -17.28 20.10 6.20
C LEU A 122 -17.75 21.01 5.04
N SER A 123 -19.05 21.03 4.72
CA SER A 123 -19.61 21.66 3.50
C SER A 123 -21.12 21.99 3.53
N TRP A 124 -21.49 23.01 4.31
CA TRP A 124 -22.78 23.71 4.43
C TRP A 124 -23.95 23.22 3.54
N ASP A 125 -24.94 22.53 4.12
CA ASP A 125 -26.20 22.20 3.44
C ASP A 125 -27.13 23.43 3.39
N ILE A 126 -27.63 23.75 2.19
CA ILE A 126 -28.43 24.97 1.97
C ILE A 126 -29.88 24.73 2.36
N SER A 127 -30.18 25.11 3.59
CA SER A 127 -31.53 25.10 4.14
C SER A 127 -32.44 26.18 3.53
N LEU A 128 -33.76 25.96 3.65
CA LEU A 128 -34.75 27.00 3.34
C LEU A 128 -34.52 28.27 4.19
N ARG A 129 -34.11 28.09 5.45
CA ARG A 129 -33.86 29.18 6.40
C ARG A 129 -32.73 30.10 5.94
N ASP A 130 -31.61 29.55 5.47
CA ASP A 130 -30.49 30.35 4.92
C ASP A 130 -30.96 31.20 3.74
N MET A 131 -31.78 30.61 2.88
CA MET A 131 -32.31 31.30 1.69
C MET A 131 -33.29 32.43 2.04
N VAL A 132 -33.97 32.36 3.19
CA VAL A 132 -34.72 33.50 3.77
C VAL A 132 -33.75 34.57 4.30
N LEU A 133 -32.68 34.17 4.99
CA LEU A 133 -31.69 35.10 5.55
C LEU A 133 -31.03 35.94 4.44
N PHE A 134 -30.50 35.29 3.39
CA PHE A 134 -29.90 35.97 2.25
C PHE A 134 -30.91 36.81 1.46
N MET A 135 -32.17 36.39 1.37
CA MET A 135 -33.24 37.14 0.71
C MET A 135 -33.51 38.49 1.39
N GLU A 136 -33.60 38.54 2.72
CA GLU A 136 -33.82 39.82 3.43
C GLU A 136 -32.55 40.67 3.48
N LEU A 137 -31.36 40.04 3.53
CA LEU A 137 -30.09 40.75 3.58
C LEU A 137 -29.87 41.62 2.33
N VAL A 138 -30.22 41.13 1.13
CA VAL A 138 -30.06 41.91 -0.13
C VAL A 138 -31.02 43.10 -0.27
N TYR A 139 -31.96 43.30 0.65
CA TYR A 139 -32.73 44.54 0.70
C TYR A 139 -31.95 45.72 1.31
N ARG A 140 -30.79 45.48 1.94
CA ARG A 140 -29.92 46.49 2.57
C ARG A 140 -28.91 47.06 1.57
N GLU A 141 -28.25 48.15 1.97
CA GLU A 141 -27.14 48.76 1.21
C GLU A 141 -25.82 47.99 1.43
N ASP A 142 -24.95 47.92 0.43
CA ASP A 142 -23.71 47.13 0.39
C ASP A 142 -22.85 47.23 1.65
N GLY A 143 -22.66 48.45 2.17
CA GLY A 143 -21.86 48.70 3.37
C GLY A 143 -22.48 48.08 4.63
N TYR A 144 -23.81 47.98 4.70
CA TYR A 144 -24.48 47.29 5.80
C TYR A 144 -24.47 45.77 5.62
N ILE A 145 -24.64 45.26 4.38
CA ILE A 145 -24.50 43.83 4.07
C ILE A 145 -23.10 43.35 4.48
N THR A 146 -22.06 44.08 4.09
CA THR A 146 -20.67 43.79 4.46
C THR A 146 -20.47 43.82 5.98
N LYS A 147 -21.08 44.78 6.69
CA LYS A 147 -21.02 44.90 8.15
C LYS A 147 -21.68 43.72 8.89
N VAL A 148 -22.76 43.15 8.35
CA VAL A 148 -23.42 41.97 8.95
C VAL A 148 -22.53 40.73 8.84
N LEU A 149 -21.80 40.56 7.73
CA LEU A 149 -20.93 39.40 7.47
C LEU A 149 -19.46 39.58 7.91
N ASP A 150 -19.15 40.65 8.64
CA ASP A 150 -17.81 40.93 9.18
C ASP A 150 -17.64 40.28 10.57
N ASP A 151 -17.03 39.09 10.63
CA ASP A 151 -16.77 38.38 11.89
C ASP A 151 -15.63 38.99 12.73
N THR A 152 -14.99 40.06 12.26
CA THR A 152 -13.90 40.74 13.01
C THR A 152 -14.43 41.80 13.98
N LYS A 153 -15.73 42.12 13.95
CA LYS A 153 -16.35 43.18 14.76
C LYS A 153 -17.75 42.78 15.21
N GLU A 154 -18.10 43.06 16.46
CA GLU A 154 -19.48 42.88 16.94
C GLU A 154 -20.48 43.78 16.20
N LEU A 155 -21.58 43.21 15.73
CA LEU A 155 -22.70 43.97 15.16
C LEU A 155 -23.52 44.67 16.26
N THR A 156 -23.05 45.85 16.67
CA THR A 156 -23.69 46.68 17.71
C THR A 156 -24.87 47.53 17.23
N GLU A 157 -24.97 47.81 15.92
CA GLU A 157 -26.02 48.66 15.33
C GLU A 157 -26.93 47.85 14.40
N LEU A 158 -28.14 47.57 14.87
CA LEU A 158 -29.17 46.85 14.11
C LEU A 158 -30.05 47.84 13.33
N TYR A 159 -30.14 47.66 12.01
CA TYR A 159 -31.04 48.45 11.16
C TYR A 159 -32.49 48.31 11.65
N ASP A 160 -33.20 49.41 11.86
CA ASP A 160 -34.56 49.44 12.46
C ASP A 160 -34.70 48.71 13.83
N ASN A 161 -33.60 48.46 14.57
CA ASN A 161 -33.56 47.58 15.76
C ASN A 161 -34.04 46.14 15.49
N ARG A 162 -33.85 45.65 14.27
CA ARG A 162 -34.27 44.33 13.79
C ARG A 162 -33.33 43.22 14.23
N LEU A 163 -33.87 42.23 14.93
CA LEU A 163 -33.10 41.10 15.48
C LEU A 163 -32.60 40.15 14.39
N GLU A 164 -33.27 40.12 13.23
CA GLU A 164 -32.88 39.30 12.08
C GLU A 164 -31.44 39.55 11.62
N TYR A 165 -30.90 40.78 11.71
CA TYR A 165 -29.49 41.04 11.37
C TYR A 165 -28.52 40.58 12.45
N SER A 166 -28.93 40.54 13.73
CA SER A 166 -28.14 39.89 14.79
C SER A 166 -28.05 38.37 14.57
N MET A 167 -29.13 37.76 14.08
CA MET A 167 -29.17 36.33 13.75
C MET A 167 -28.23 36.03 12.57
N MET A 168 -28.34 36.78 11.48
CA MET A 168 -27.43 36.67 10.33
C MET A 168 -25.97 36.86 10.72
N HIS A 169 -25.67 37.84 11.60
CA HIS A 169 -24.31 38.08 12.04
C HIS A 169 -23.73 36.89 12.83
N LYS A 170 -24.45 36.38 13.83
CA LYS A 170 -23.96 35.24 14.62
C LYS A 170 -23.76 33.97 13.81
N GLU A 171 -24.72 33.66 12.94
CA GLU A 171 -24.76 32.37 12.24
C GLU A 171 -24.00 32.37 10.92
N LEU A 172 -23.96 33.49 10.19
CA LEU A 172 -23.36 33.54 8.85
C LEU A 172 -21.99 34.21 8.82
N SER A 173 -21.68 35.16 9.71
CA SER A 173 -20.50 36.02 9.53
C SER A 173 -19.16 35.27 9.53
N LYS A 174 -19.03 34.15 10.26
CA LYS A 174 -17.78 33.35 10.28
C LYS A 174 -17.59 32.54 8.99
N PHE A 175 -18.71 32.11 8.38
CA PHE A 175 -18.74 31.10 7.33
C PHE A 175 -19.11 31.66 5.94
N TRP A 176 -19.56 32.91 5.85
CA TRP A 176 -20.03 33.54 4.60
C TRP A 176 -19.46 34.94 4.38
N LYS A 177 -19.19 35.28 3.12
CA LYS A 177 -18.79 36.61 2.67
C LYS A 177 -19.58 37.03 1.43
N VAL A 178 -19.61 38.33 1.15
CA VAL A 178 -19.98 38.81 -0.18
C VAL A 178 -18.84 38.51 -1.15
N LYS A 179 -19.18 37.90 -2.29
CA LYS A 179 -18.28 37.71 -3.43
C LYS A 179 -18.37 38.89 -4.40
N GLU A 180 -19.59 39.20 -4.85
CA GLU A 180 -19.85 40.22 -5.87
C GLU A 180 -21.15 40.98 -5.57
N PHE A 181 -21.13 42.31 -5.75
CA PHE A 181 -22.32 43.16 -5.80
C PHE A 181 -22.68 43.44 -7.27
N HIS A 182 -23.96 43.33 -7.62
CA HIS A 182 -24.45 43.53 -8.98
C HIS A 182 -25.49 44.65 -9.01
N HIS A 183 -25.08 45.83 -9.50
CA HIS A 183 -25.98 46.94 -9.86
C HIS A 183 -25.96 47.10 -11.37
N LEU A 184 -26.79 46.31 -12.05
CA LEU A 184 -26.80 46.22 -13.51
C LEU A 184 -27.88 47.11 -14.12
N ASN A 185 -27.83 47.26 -15.45
CA ASN A 185 -28.80 48.08 -16.19
C ASN A 185 -30.24 47.57 -16.01
N GLU A 186 -31.20 48.45 -16.32
CA GLU A 186 -32.64 48.17 -16.17
C GLU A 186 -33.07 47.86 -14.71
N GLY A 187 -32.28 48.30 -13.72
CA GLY A 187 -32.60 48.20 -12.29
C GLY A 187 -32.51 46.77 -11.74
N PHE A 188 -31.57 45.96 -12.25
CA PHE A 188 -31.28 44.64 -11.68
C PHE A 188 -30.25 44.78 -10.55
N ASP A 189 -30.71 44.60 -9.31
CA ASP A 189 -29.89 44.55 -8.09
C ASP A 189 -29.80 43.10 -7.58
N ALA A 190 -28.58 42.60 -7.37
CA ALA A 190 -28.35 41.30 -6.74
C ALA A 190 -27.00 41.26 -5.99
N VAL A 191 -26.86 40.32 -5.07
CA VAL A 191 -25.61 40.06 -4.34
C VAL A 191 -25.28 38.58 -4.42
N LEU A 192 -24.06 38.26 -4.85
CA LEU A 192 -23.51 36.91 -4.83
C LEU A 192 -22.73 36.74 -3.53
N PHE A 193 -23.19 35.83 -2.68
CA PHE A 193 -22.51 35.38 -1.47
C PHE A 193 -21.78 34.07 -1.76
N GLU A 194 -20.68 33.83 -1.05
CA GLU A 194 -19.99 32.54 -1.06
C GLU A 194 -19.50 32.15 0.34
N THR A 195 -19.34 30.85 0.55
CA THR A 195 -18.72 30.34 1.78
C THR A 195 -17.27 30.81 1.89
N LYS A 196 -16.86 31.18 3.09
CA LYS A 196 -15.48 31.45 3.49
C LYS A 196 -15.13 30.63 4.72
N SER A 197 -13.85 30.36 4.90
CA SER A 197 -13.33 29.75 6.12
C SER A 197 -12.00 30.36 6.53
N LYS A 198 -11.83 30.55 7.84
CA LYS A 198 -10.54 30.72 8.50
C LYS A 198 -10.03 29.42 9.17
N TYR A 199 -10.83 28.36 9.05
CA TYR A 199 -10.60 27.04 9.60
C TYR A 199 -10.08 26.13 8.47
N PRO A 200 -8.84 25.60 8.52
CA PRO A 200 -8.21 24.90 7.40
C PRO A 200 -8.95 23.65 6.88
N TYR A 201 -9.86 23.10 7.68
CA TYR A 201 -10.64 21.91 7.35
C TYR A 201 -11.92 22.21 6.53
N LEU A 202 -12.40 23.45 6.47
CA LEU A 202 -13.51 23.87 5.59
C LEU A 202 -12.99 24.57 4.34
N LYS A 203 -13.65 24.35 3.20
CA LYS A 203 -13.21 24.84 1.90
C LYS A 203 -13.89 26.15 1.49
N ASP A 204 -13.10 27.18 1.22
CA ASP A 204 -13.54 28.44 0.60
C ASP A 204 -14.28 28.19 -0.73
N GLY A 205 -15.42 28.87 -0.93
CA GLY A 205 -16.20 28.79 -2.17
C GLY A 205 -16.77 27.40 -2.48
N SER A 206 -17.05 26.59 -1.46
CA SER A 206 -17.79 25.32 -1.57
C SER A 206 -19.22 25.54 -2.10
N VAL A 207 -19.88 26.62 -1.66
CA VAL A 207 -21.27 26.94 -2.00
C VAL A 207 -21.41 28.44 -2.30
N GLN A 208 -22.34 28.80 -3.19
CA GLN A 208 -22.71 30.19 -3.46
C GLN A 208 -24.22 30.42 -3.37
N VAL A 209 -24.62 31.61 -2.92
CA VAL A 209 -26.02 32.08 -2.94
C VAL A 209 -26.12 33.40 -3.70
N LEU A 210 -26.91 33.45 -4.77
CA LEU A 210 -27.28 34.71 -5.43
C LEU A 210 -28.62 35.20 -4.84
N GLY A 211 -28.60 36.25 -4.04
CA GLY A 211 -29.79 36.95 -3.59
C GLY A 211 -30.19 38.04 -4.58
N ILE A 212 -31.38 37.93 -5.18
CA ILE A 212 -31.91 38.93 -6.12
C ILE A 212 -32.92 39.82 -5.39
N ARG A 213 -32.67 41.14 -5.40
CA ARG A 213 -33.49 42.15 -4.74
C ARG A 213 -34.81 42.35 -5.49
N GLY A 214 -35.92 42.47 -4.77
CA GLY A 214 -37.19 42.98 -5.33
C GLY A 214 -37.25 44.50 -5.33
N THR A 215 -38.35 45.07 -5.83
CA THR A 215 -38.57 46.54 -5.82
C THR A 215 -38.58 47.12 -4.40
N GLN A 216 -38.14 48.38 -4.27
CA GLN A 216 -38.04 49.10 -2.99
C GLN A 216 -39.31 49.90 -2.68
N GLY A 217 -40.13 49.43 -1.73
CA GLY A 217 -41.14 50.27 -1.06
C GLY A 217 -42.54 49.66 -0.98
N SER A 218 -43.07 49.52 0.23
CA SER A 218 -44.36 48.85 0.52
C SER A 218 -45.64 49.65 0.17
N ARG A 219 -45.54 50.67 -0.68
CA ARG A 219 -46.69 51.48 -1.15
C ARG A 219 -46.83 51.55 -2.67
N ASP A 220 -45.77 51.32 -3.43
CA ASP A 220 -45.79 51.36 -4.91
C ASP A 220 -45.82 49.95 -5.55
N ILE A 221 -45.87 48.88 -4.73
CA ILE A 221 -45.80 47.48 -5.19
C ILE A 221 -46.91 47.14 -6.21
N ASP A 222 -48.13 47.59 -5.99
CA ASP A 222 -49.29 47.18 -6.81
C ASP A 222 -49.23 47.76 -8.24
N ASP A 223 -48.71 48.97 -8.43
CA ASP A 223 -48.68 49.65 -9.74
C ASP A 223 -47.49 49.19 -10.61
N ASP A 224 -46.27 49.12 -10.06
CA ASP A 224 -45.08 48.65 -10.80
C ASP A 224 -45.23 47.18 -11.23
N MET A 225 -45.84 46.35 -10.38
CA MET A 225 -46.10 44.96 -10.71
C MET A 225 -47.23 44.80 -11.74
N ALA A 226 -48.26 45.66 -11.77
CA ALA A 226 -49.31 45.58 -12.79
C ALA A 226 -48.78 45.78 -14.23
N ILE A 227 -47.78 46.65 -14.41
CA ILE A 227 -47.11 46.91 -15.70
C ILE A 227 -46.34 45.66 -16.18
N PHE A 228 -45.76 44.92 -15.24
CA PHE A 228 -44.89 43.77 -15.48
C PHE A 228 -45.62 42.56 -16.08
N PHE A 229 -46.89 42.29 -15.73
CA PHE A 229 -47.60 41.06 -16.17
C PHE A 229 -48.11 41.05 -17.62
N GLY A 230 -47.75 42.07 -18.43
CA GLY A 230 -48.01 42.09 -19.87
C GLY A 230 -46.78 41.79 -20.75
N THR A 231 -45.57 41.83 -20.20
CA THR A 231 -44.30 41.80 -20.96
C THR A 231 -43.20 41.04 -20.22
N THR A 232 -42.20 40.51 -20.93
CA THR A 232 -41.01 39.95 -20.27
C THR A 232 -40.22 41.08 -19.61
N PRO A 233 -39.89 41.01 -18.30
CA PRO A 233 -39.01 42.00 -17.69
C PRO A 233 -37.65 42.04 -18.36
N LYS A 234 -37.17 43.27 -18.61
CA LYS A 234 -35.84 43.49 -19.16
C LYS A 234 -34.75 42.91 -18.24
N GLN A 235 -34.97 42.91 -16.92
CA GLN A 235 -34.07 42.30 -15.95
C GLN A 235 -33.85 40.79 -16.15
N ALA A 236 -34.79 40.06 -16.79
CA ALA A 236 -34.59 38.64 -17.08
C ALA A 236 -33.51 38.40 -18.16
N ALA A 237 -33.37 39.31 -19.13
CA ALA A 237 -32.27 39.26 -20.09
C ALA A 237 -30.93 39.62 -19.43
N VAL A 238 -30.94 40.56 -18.48
CA VAL A 238 -29.76 40.92 -17.67
C VAL A 238 -29.31 39.73 -16.82
N LEU A 239 -30.25 39.03 -16.16
CA LEU A 239 -29.96 37.81 -15.41
C LEU A 239 -29.42 36.68 -16.31
N GLN A 240 -29.99 36.47 -17.50
CA GLN A 240 -29.47 35.46 -18.43
C GLN A 240 -28.03 35.76 -18.86
N ASN A 241 -27.70 37.03 -19.14
CA ASN A 241 -26.34 37.46 -19.43
C ASN A 241 -25.39 37.28 -18.23
N LEU A 242 -25.87 37.50 -17.00
CA LEU A 242 -25.10 37.25 -15.78
C LEU A 242 -24.78 35.75 -15.62
N LEU A 243 -25.77 34.87 -15.77
CA LEU A 243 -25.58 33.41 -15.72
C LEU A 243 -24.63 32.92 -16.83
N GLN A 244 -24.73 33.47 -18.04
CA GLN A 244 -23.77 33.19 -19.12
C GLN A 244 -22.35 33.67 -18.80
N SER A 245 -22.20 34.79 -18.09
CA SER A 245 -20.90 35.28 -17.66
C SER A 245 -20.27 34.39 -16.59
N TYR A 246 -21.08 33.86 -15.66
CA TYR A 246 -20.64 32.90 -14.65
C TYR A 246 -20.18 31.58 -15.27
N GLU A 247 -20.95 31.02 -16.22
CA GLU A 247 -20.53 29.83 -17.00
C GLU A 247 -19.21 30.08 -17.71
N LYS A 248 -19.13 31.16 -18.50
CA LYS A 248 -17.96 31.49 -19.32
C LYS A 248 -16.68 31.71 -18.52
N ASN A 249 -16.80 32.26 -17.32
CA ASN A 249 -15.67 32.62 -16.46
C ASN A 249 -15.43 31.60 -15.33
N HIS A 250 -16.28 30.57 -15.21
CA HIS A 250 -16.28 29.57 -14.14
C HIS A 250 -16.24 30.16 -12.71
N THR A 251 -16.99 31.24 -12.46
CA THR A 251 -16.98 31.94 -11.16
C THR A 251 -17.88 31.32 -10.09
N VAL A 252 -18.74 30.37 -10.46
CA VAL A 252 -19.64 29.63 -9.55
C VAL A 252 -19.58 28.13 -9.87
N ASN A 253 -19.86 27.29 -8.87
CA ASN A 253 -19.81 25.82 -8.98
C ASN A 253 -21.04 25.14 -8.34
N ASN A 254 -21.57 25.72 -7.26
CA ASN A 254 -22.71 25.23 -6.50
C ASN A 254 -23.63 26.41 -6.16
N LEU A 255 -24.29 26.96 -7.19
CA LEU A 255 -25.14 28.13 -7.05
C LEU A 255 -26.56 27.77 -6.62
N TYR A 256 -26.97 28.37 -5.52
CA TYR A 256 -28.33 28.48 -5.05
C TYR A 256 -28.82 29.92 -5.28
N VAL A 257 -30.10 30.11 -5.61
CA VAL A 257 -30.63 31.46 -5.89
C VAL A 257 -31.87 31.74 -5.07
N THR A 258 -31.90 32.89 -4.42
CA THR A 258 -33.01 33.33 -3.58
C THR A 258 -33.57 34.68 -4.03
N GLY A 259 -34.85 34.91 -3.78
CA GLY A 259 -35.47 36.20 -4.03
C GLY A 259 -36.91 36.30 -3.55
N HIS A 260 -37.34 37.53 -3.30
CA HIS A 260 -38.68 37.86 -2.86
C HIS A 260 -39.40 38.77 -3.86
N SER A 261 -40.72 38.61 -4.00
CA SER A 261 -41.55 39.36 -4.95
C SER A 261 -40.95 39.26 -6.38
N LEU A 262 -40.69 40.40 -7.05
CA LEU A 262 -39.98 40.48 -8.33
C LEU A 262 -38.65 39.71 -8.34
N GLY A 263 -37.84 39.81 -7.28
CA GLY A 263 -36.56 39.11 -7.20
C GLY A 263 -36.73 37.59 -7.22
N GLY A 264 -37.80 37.08 -6.59
CA GLY A 264 -38.14 35.66 -6.61
C GLY A 264 -38.64 35.18 -7.98
N HIS A 265 -39.40 36.02 -8.69
CA HIS A 265 -39.80 35.73 -10.08
C HIS A 265 -38.57 35.66 -11.00
N LEU A 266 -37.60 36.57 -10.83
CA LEU A 266 -36.35 36.54 -11.57
C LEU A 266 -35.52 35.31 -11.22
N ALA A 267 -35.41 34.92 -9.95
CA ALA A 267 -34.74 33.70 -9.53
C ALA A 267 -35.29 32.45 -10.26
N GLN A 268 -36.62 32.28 -10.30
CA GLN A 268 -37.24 31.15 -10.98
C GLN A 268 -37.05 31.17 -12.50
N ARG A 269 -37.10 32.35 -13.13
CA ARG A 269 -36.71 32.50 -14.55
C ARG A 269 -35.25 32.12 -14.80
N GLY A 270 -34.36 32.50 -13.89
CA GLY A 270 -32.95 32.11 -13.93
C GLY A 270 -32.76 30.60 -13.85
N LEU A 271 -33.50 29.90 -13.00
CA LEU A 271 -33.47 28.44 -12.91
C LEU A 271 -33.96 27.77 -14.20
N VAL A 272 -35.09 28.22 -14.77
CA VAL A 272 -35.59 27.67 -16.04
C VAL A 272 -34.55 27.85 -17.15
N ALA A 273 -34.01 29.07 -17.32
CA ALA A 273 -32.97 29.36 -18.30
C ALA A 273 -31.69 28.54 -18.06
N ALA A 274 -31.28 28.35 -16.80
CA ALA A 274 -30.12 27.53 -16.47
C ALA A 274 -30.32 26.05 -16.82
N LYS A 275 -31.53 25.49 -16.62
CA LYS A 275 -31.84 24.11 -17.04
C LYS A 275 -31.94 23.97 -18.56
N GLU A 276 -32.49 24.95 -19.27
CA GLU A 276 -32.50 24.99 -20.75
C GLU A 276 -31.08 25.09 -21.35
N LEU A 277 -30.17 25.80 -20.69
CA LEU A 277 -28.77 25.98 -21.11
C LEU A 277 -27.81 24.88 -20.61
N GLY A 278 -28.28 23.93 -19.79
CA GLY A 278 -27.46 22.82 -19.28
C GLY A 278 -26.48 23.19 -18.15
N TYR A 279 -26.77 24.25 -17.39
CA TYR A 279 -25.90 24.73 -16.31
C TYR A 279 -26.06 23.91 -15.01
N ASP A 280 -25.34 22.78 -14.95
CA ASP A 280 -25.33 21.83 -13.82
C ASP A 280 -24.83 22.43 -12.48
N TRP A 281 -24.18 23.59 -12.50
CA TRP A 281 -23.80 24.34 -11.29
C TRP A 281 -24.97 25.08 -10.65
N TYR A 282 -26.06 25.37 -11.38
CA TYR A 282 -27.28 25.95 -10.82
C TYR A 282 -28.10 24.83 -10.18
N LYS A 283 -28.04 24.74 -8.85
CA LYS A 283 -28.62 23.64 -8.07
C LYS A 283 -30.12 23.81 -7.88
N LYS A 284 -30.54 24.91 -7.26
CA LYS A 284 -31.91 25.08 -6.73
C LYS A 284 -32.27 26.56 -6.60
N ALA A 285 -33.56 26.88 -6.76
CA ALA A 285 -34.08 28.23 -6.51
C ALA A 285 -35.08 28.21 -5.33
N TYR A 286 -35.05 29.25 -4.51
CA TYR A 286 -35.98 29.46 -3.41
C TYR A 286 -36.67 30.82 -3.58
N THR A 287 -38.00 30.84 -3.57
CA THR A 287 -38.75 32.04 -3.97
C THR A 287 -39.88 32.35 -3.00
N PHE A 288 -39.96 33.61 -2.57
CA PHE A 288 -40.83 34.05 -1.47
C PHE A 288 -41.82 35.10 -1.97
N ASN A 289 -43.12 34.84 -1.85
CA ASN A 289 -44.19 35.70 -2.41
C ASN A 289 -43.99 36.06 -3.90
N ALA A 290 -43.26 35.22 -4.63
CA ALA A 290 -42.96 35.45 -6.04
C ALA A 290 -44.22 35.28 -6.91
N PRO A 291 -44.57 36.24 -7.77
CA PRO A 291 -45.74 36.14 -8.63
C PRO A 291 -45.52 35.15 -9.79
N LYS A 292 -46.57 34.40 -10.16
CA LYS A 292 -46.48 33.42 -11.26
C LYS A 292 -46.04 34.08 -12.58
N ILE A 293 -45.24 33.35 -13.36
CA ILE A 293 -45.00 33.68 -14.77
C ILE A 293 -46.32 33.48 -15.51
N LYS A 294 -46.91 34.57 -16.01
CA LYS A 294 -48.20 34.55 -16.69
C LYS A 294 -48.01 34.80 -18.18
N GLY A 295 -48.16 33.75 -18.99
CA GLY A 295 -48.24 33.91 -20.44
C GLY A 295 -49.59 34.48 -20.87
N ASN A 296 -49.59 35.11 -22.04
CA ASN A 296 -50.80 35.63 -22.68
C ASN A 296 -51.14 34.75 -23.90
N VAL A 297 -52.38 34.77 -24.40
CA VAL A 297 -52.85 33.89 -25.50
C VAL A 297 -52.09 34.03 -26.83
N PHE A 298 -51.22 35.04 -26.96
CA PHE A 298 -50.37 35.28 -28.13
C PHE A 298 -48.89 34.86 -27.92
N ASN A 299 -48.46 34.51 -26.71
CA ASN A 299 -47.06 34.19 -26.37
C ASN A 299 -46.93 32.78 -25.78
N GLY A 300 -46.95 31.75 -26.63
CA GLY A 300 -46.87 30.33 -26.23
C GLY A 300 -45.67 30.01 -25.33
N TRP A 301 -44.48 30.49 -25.70
CA TRP A 301 -43.24 30.31 -24.95
C TRP A 301 -43.30 30.80 -23.48
N LEU A 302 -44.07 31.83 -23.17
CA LEU A 302 -44.25 32.26 -21.77
C LEU A 302 -45.09 31.28 -20.96
N ASN A 303 -46.03 30.56 -21.60
CA ASN A 303 -46.75 29.47 -20.95
C ASN A 303 -45.87 28.22 -20.80
N GLU A 304 -44.96 27.96 -21.75
CA GLU A 304 -43.98 26.86 -21.64
C GLU A 304 -43.03 27.10 -20.45
N ILE A 305 -42.48 28.32 -20.30
CA ILE A 305 -41.69 28.70 -19.12
C ILE A 305 -42.51 28.60 -17.83
N ALA A 306 -43.77 29.04 -17.83
CA ALA A 306 -44.64 28.94 -16.65
C ALA A 306 -44.88 27.47 -16.24
N ASN A 307 -45.21 26.62 -17.21
CA ASN A 307 -45.41 25.18 -17.01
C ASN A 307 -44.12 24.49 -16.55
N LYS A 308 -42.95 24.88 -17.09
CA LYS A 308 -41.66 24.35 -16.64
C LYS A 308 -41.31 24.84 -15.24
N GLY A 309 -41.70 26.06 -14.89
CA GLY A 309 -41.68 26.57 -13.52
C GLY A 309 -42.51 25.71 -12.57
N ASP A 310 -43.76 25.40 -12.92
CA ASP A 310 -44.67 24.52 -12.16
C ASP A 310 -44.17 23.06 -12.08
N GLU A 311 -43.47 22.58 -13.10
CA GLU A 311 -42.80 21.26 -13.10
C GLU A 311 -41.64 21.24 -12.11
N LEU A 312 -40.69 22.19 -12.23
CA LEU A 312 -39.54 22.31 -11.33
C LEU A 312 -39.96 22.60 -9.88
N THR A 313 -41.10 23.25 -9.66
CA THR A 313 -41.67 23.43 -8.31
C THR A 313 -42.22 22.13 -7.74
N ARG A 314 -42.96 21.34 -8.53
CA ARG A 314 -43.44 20.00 -8.10
C ARG A 314 -42.30 19.00 -7.90
N GLU A 315 -41.19 19.15 -8.62
CA GLU A 315 -39.97 18.35 -8.46
C GLU A 315 -39.10 18.80 -7.27
N GLY A 316 -39.42 19.93 -6.62
CA GLY A 316 -38.64 20.47 -5.49
C GLY A 316 -37.32 21.15 -5.87
N ILE A 317 -37.05 21.32 -7.17
CA ILE A 317 -35.87 22.05 -7.70
C ILE A 317 -36.10 23.58 -7.60
N ALA A 318 -37.37 24.01 -7.59
CA ALA A 318 -37.79 25.34 -7.17
C ALA A 318 -38.67 25.24 -5.90
N VAL A 319 -38.22 25.79 -4.78
CA VAL A 319 -39.00 25.79 -3.52
C VAL A 319 -39.70 27.13 -3.37
N HIS A 320 -41.01 27.14 -3.59
CA HIS A 320 -41.82 28.36 -3.62
C HIS A 320 -42.70 28.48 -2.37
N HIS A 321 -42.55 29.59 -1.63
CA HIS A 321 -43.33 29.92 -0.44
C HIS A 321 -44.23 31.12 -0.65
N ILE A 322 -45.43 31.05 -0.05
CA ILE A 322 -46.49 32.06 -0.18
C ILE A 322 -47.17 32.37 1.17
N VAL A 323 -47.82 33.52 1.21
CA VAL A 323 -48.55 34.06 2.36
C VAL A 323 -50.04 34.17 2.02
N ASP A 324 -50.92 33.65 2.87
CA ASP A 324 -52.35 33.48 2.53
C ASP A 324 -53.09 34.81 2.31
N ASN A 325 -52.66 35.88 2.99
CA ASN A 325 -53.25 37.21 2.90
C ASN A 325 -52.43 38.20 2.07
N ASP A 326 -51.61 37.69 1.14
CA ASP A 326 -50.90 38.48 0.14
C ASP A 326 -51.86 38.90 -1.01
N SER A 327 -52.12 40.19 -1.09
CA SER A 327 -53.00 40.81 -2.10
C SER A 327 -52.44 40.75 -3.52
N THR A 328 -51.12 40.64 -3.65
CA THR A 328 -50.41 40.72 -4.93
C THR A 328 -50.42 39.36 -5.62
N ILE A 329 -50.02 38.28 -4.94
CA ILE A 329 -50.07 36.92 -5.51
C ILE A 329 -51.50 36.41 -5.70
N SER A 330 -52.46 36.85 -4.87
CA SER A 330 -53.87 36.47 -5.04
C SER A 330 -54.52 37.13 -6.28
N ALA A 331 -53.99 38.26 -6.75
CA ALA A 331 -54.43 38.90 -8.00
C ALA A 331 -53.80 38.25 -9.26
N VAL A 332 -52.56 37.76 -9.18
CA VAL A 332 -51.78 37.36 -10.39
C VAL A 332 -51.55 35.85 -10.51
N GLY A 333 -51.68 35.10 -9.41
CA GLY A 333 -51.45 33.66 -9.30
C GLY A 333 -50.10 33.30 -8.70
N THR A 334 -49.99 32.03 -8.29
CA THR A 334 -48.79 31.38 -7.72
C THR A 334 -48.50 30.07 -8.46
N PHE A 335 -47.29 29.53 -8.30
CA PHE A 335 -46.86 28.29 -8.95
C PHE A 335 -47.50 27.04 -8.33
N ASP A 336 -47.73 26.03 -9.16
CA ASP A 336 -48.34 24.79 -8.73
C ASP A 336 -47.34 24.01 -7.86
N GLY A 337 -47.71 23.76 -6.59
CA GLY A 337 -46.80 23.23 -5.56
C GLY A 337 -46.30 24.28 -4.55
N ALA A 338 -46.81 25.51 -4.59
CA ALA A 338 -46.53 26.54 -3.57
C ALA A 338 -46.85 26.09 -2.13
N ILE A 339 -45.97 26.45 -1.20
CA ILE A 339 -46.06 26.11 0.23
C ILE A 339 -46.55 27.33 1.03
N SER A 340 -47.72 27.22 1.66
CA SER A 340 -48.27 28.32 2.47
C SER A 340 -47.60 28.44 3.86
N VAL A 341 -47.15 29.64 4.20
CA VAL A 341 -46.72 30.01 5.55
C VAL A 341 -47.86 30.58 6.43
N GLY A 342 -49.10 30.56 5.97
CA GLY A 342 -50.25 31.11 6.69
C GLY A 342 -50.47 32.61 6.46
N SER A 343 -51.34 33.21 7.28
CA SER A 343 -51.58 34.66 7.28
C SER A 343 -50.58 35.43 8.15
N SER A 344 -50.13 36.58 7.67
CA SER A 344 -49.06 37.42 8.22
C SER A 344 -49.50 38.86 8.48
N LYS A 345 -48.81 39.58 9.38
CA LYS A 345 -49.01 41.02 9.57
C LYS A 345 -48.35 41.87 8.50
N ASN A 346 -47.26 41.38 7.90
CA ASN A 346 -46.53 42.06 6.81
C ASN A 346 -47.05 41.68 5.40
N GLY A 347 -47.85 40.62 5.26
CA GLY A 347 -48.47 40.21 3.99
C GLY A 347 -47.42 39.93 2.90
N HIS A 348 -47.48 40.70 1.80
CA HIS A 348 -46.50 40.66 0.71
C HIS A 348 -45.09 41.17 1.10
N GLY A 349 -44.85 41.63 2.33
CA GLY A 349 -43.50 42.05 2.76
C GLY A 349 -42.54 40.89 3.02
N SER A 350 -41.26 41.05 2.67
CA SER A 350 -40.18 40.07 2.94
C SER A 350 -40.08 39.68 4.42
N ARG A 351 -40.35 40.64 5.32
CA ARG A 351 -40.38 40.45 6.78
C ARG A 351 -41.38 39.42 7.29
N THR A 352 -42.37 39.01 6.48
CA THR A 352 -43.31 37.94 6.86
C THR A 352 -42.58 36.67 7.31
N TYR A 353 -41.45 36.36 6.66
CA TYR A 353 -40.65 35.17 6.95
C TYR A 353 -39.78 35.29 8.22
N PHE A 354 -39.93 36.40 8.97
CA PHE A 354 -39.33 36.65 10.28
C PHE A 354 -40.40 36.86 11.37
N GLU A 355 -41.66 36.54 11.09
CA GLU A 355 -42.73 36.46 12.10
C GLU A 355 -42.80 35.05 12.72
N SER A 356 -43.14 34.98 14.01
CA SER A 356 -43.23 33.70 14.75
C SER A 356 -44.19 32.65 14.18
N ILE A 357 -45.03 33.03 13.20
CA ILE A 357 -45.89 32.11 12.43
C ILE A 357 -45.09 31.05 11.65
N VAL A 358 -43.83 31.34 11.29
CA VAL A 358 -42.98 30.39 10.55
C VAL A 358 -42.12 29.50 11.45
N ASN A 359 -41.91 29.85 12.72
CA ASN A 359 -40.98 29.15 13.62
C ASN A 359 -41.23 27.64 13.78
N ASN A 360 -42.47 27.19 13.59
CA ASN A 360 -42.87 25.78 13.71
C ASN A 360 -43.13 25.12 12.35
N LYS A 361 -42.69 25.75 11.24
CA LYS A 361 -42.81 25.21 9.88
C LYS A 361 -41.50 24.55 9.45
N GLU A 362 -41.63 23.45 8.73
CA GLU A 362 -40.52 22.70 8.16
C GLU A 362 -39.59 23.61 7.34
N GLY A 363 -38.28 23.45 7.51
CA GLY A 363 -37.25 24.27 6.85
C GLY A 363 -37.01 25.67 7.45
N PHE A 364 -37.84 26.16 8.38
CA PHE A 364 -37.61 27.43 9.11
C PHE A 364 -36.88 27.24 10.45
N PHE A 365 -36.33 26.04 10.67
CA PHE A 365 -35.39 25.69 11.74
C PHE A 365 -34.48 24.57 11.22
N VAL A 366 -33.23 24.54 11.67
CA VAL A 366 -32.22 23.53 11.32
C VAL A 366 -31.46 23.19 12.60
N GLY A 367 -31.44 21.91 13.01
CA GLY A 367 -30.84 21.43 14.28
C GLY A 367 -30.91 22.42 15.45
N LYS A 368 -29.79 23.06 15.82
CA LYS A 368 -29.72 24.06 16.91
C LYS A 368 -30.16 25.48 16.50
N ARG A 369 -30.10 25.83 15.21
CA ARG A 369 -30.54 27.13 14.64
C ARG A 369 -32.09 27.19 14.56
N LYS A 370 -32.72 27.64 15.65
CA LYS A 370 -34.19 27.62 15.81
C LYS A 370 -34.84 29.00 15.75
N GLY A 371 -35.92 29.09 14.98
CA GLY A 371 -36.78 30.28 14.87
C GLY A 371 -36.23 31.38 13.96
N MET A 372 -37.11 32.32 13.63
CA MET A 372 -36.87 33.43 12.69
C MET A 372 -37.10 34.82 13.32
N ASP A 373 -37.57 34.89 14.57
CA ASP A 373 -37.86 36.13 15.31
C ASP A 373 -36.88 36.41 16.48
N GLY A 374 -35.80 35.62 16.57
CA GLY A 374 -34.79 35.70 17.64
C GLY A 374 -33.48 36.39 17.24
N THR A 375 -32.42 36.19 18.03
CA THR A 375 -31.06 36.75 17.80
C THR A 375 -30.06 35.74 17.25
N GLY A 376 -30.52 34.56 16.84
CA GLY A 376 -29.70 33.48 16.28
C GLY A 376 -28.88 32.65 17.28
N TYR A 377 -28.43 31.50 16.80
CA TYR A 377 -27.50 30.58 17.46
C TYR A 377 -26.04 30.95 17.15
N GLU A 378 -25.11 30.57 18.03
CA GLU A 378 -23.66 30.59 17.82
C GLU A 378 -23.08 29.56 18.80
N ASP A 379 -22.23 28.64 18.35
CA ASP A 379 -21.50 27.78 19.28
C ASP A 379 -20.47 28.63 20.06
N GLU A 380 -20.41 28.49 21.38
CA GLU A 380 -19.50 29.30 22.20
C GLU A 380 -18.03 28.98 21.92
N LYS A 381 -17.70 27.72 21.57
CA LYS A 381 -16.32 27.29 21.30
C LYS A 381 -15.73 27.92 20.02
N LEU A 382 -16.57 28.35 19.07
CA LEU A 382 -16.15 29.10 17.86
C LEU A 382 -15.56 30.49 18.15
N LYS A 383 -15.61 30.97 19.39
CA LYS A 383 -14.96 32.22 19.84
C LYS A 383 -13.49 32.01 20.17
N ASP A 384 -13.15 30.83 20.69
CA ASP A 384 -11.80 30.47 21.12
C ASP A 384 -11.04 29.71 20.02
N LEU A 385 -11.75 29.03 19.10
CA LEU A 385 -11.15 28.33 17.96
C LEU A 385 -10.46 29.28 16.96
N ASN A 386 -9.16 29.08 16.78
CA ASN A 386 -8.34 29.75 15.79
C ASN A 386 -7.10 28.93 15.42
N PHE A 387 -6.51 29.24 14.27
CA PHE A 387 -5.34 28.56 13.69
C PHE A 387 -4.15 29.53 13.52
N ASN A 388 -4.00 30.49 14.43
CA ASN A 388 -3.00 31.56 14.31
C ASN A 388 -1.57 31.14 14.71
N GLU A 389 -1.42 29.99 15.37
CA GLU A 389 -0.11 29.50 15.83
C GLU A 389 0.45 28.46 14.86
N THR A 390 1.67 28.70 14.37
CA THR A 390 2.43 27.74 13.56
C THR A 390 3.61 27.19 14.38
N LEU A 391 3.63 25.88 14.56
CA LEU A 391 4.68 25.17 15.26
C LEU A 391 5.68 24.54 14.29
N THR A 392 6.95 24.63 14.67
CA THR A 392 8.05 23.89 14.03
C THR A 392 8.58 22.86 15.01
N ASP A 393 9.16 21.76 14.55
CA ASP A 393 9.65 20.70 15.42
C ASP A 393 10.72 21.18 16.40
N ALA A 394 11.58 22.11 15.99
CA ALA A 394 12.54 22.78 16.88
C ALA A 394 11.89 23.52 18.08
N LYS A 395 10.60 23.88 18.02
CA LYS A 395 9.84 24.47 19.13
C LYS A 395 9.08 23.44 19.97
N VAL A 396 8.84 22.24 19.43
CA VAL A 396 7.99 21.21 20.04
C VAL A 396 8.83 20.14 20.73
N TYR A 397 9.96 19.74 20.13
CA TYR A 397 10.92 18.82 20.74
C TYR A 397 11.87 19.58 21.67
N THR A 398 11.33 20.16 22.75
CA THR A 398 12.09 20.87 23.79
C THR A 398 12.75 19.93 24.79
N ASP A 399 12.13 18.78 25.06
CA ASP A 399 12.52 17.86 26.13
C ASP A 399 13.62 16.87 25.71
N VAL A 400 14.47 17.28 24.77
CA VAL A 400 15.59 16.48 24.28
C VAL A 400 16.63 16.35 25.39
N LYS A 401 16.80 15.13 25.89
CA LYS A 401 17.74 14.81 26.94
C LYS A 401 19.14 14.70 26.35
N VAL A 402 19.97 15.69 26.65
CA VAL A 402 21.41 15.68 26.38
C VAL A 402 22.12 14.79 27.40
N THR A 403 22.95 13.84 26.95
CA THR A 403 23.87 13.07 27.78
C THR A 403 25.31 13.61 27.67
N GLU A 404 26.16 13.28 28.64
CA GLU A 404 27.58 13.60 28.59
C GLU A 404 28.33 12.58 27.71
N GLU A 405 29.17 13.09 26.81
CA GLU A 405 30.13 12.30 26.03
C GLU A 405 31.35 11.99 26.90
N LYS A 406 31.81 10.73 26.91
CA LYS A 406 32.96 10.29 27.70
C LYS A 406 34.01 9.64 26.81
N ILE A 407 35.20 10.22 26.82
CA ILE A 407 36.34 9.74 26.04
C ILE A 407 37.62 9.70 26.88
N LEU A 408 38.59 8.90 26.43
CA LEU A 408 39.96 8.91 26.93
C LEU A 408 40.80 9.99 26.25
N ILE A 409 41.95 10.32 26.86
CA ILE A 409 42.93 11.25 26.27
C ILE A 409 43.35 10.78 24.87
N GLY A 410 43.09 11.62 23.87
CA GLY A 410 43.49 11.40 22.47
C GLY A 410 42.45 10.70 21.59
N GLU A 411 41.30 10.29 22.14
CA GLU A 411 40.19 9.74 21.37
C GLU A 411 39.41 10.83 20.61
N LYS A 412 38.61 10.41 19.64
CA LYS A 412 37.66 11.26 18.93
C LYS A 412 36.31 11.19 19.64
N ALA A 413 35.70 12.34 19.93
CA ALA A 413 34.32 12.38 20.38
C ALA A 413 33.35 12.04 19.23
N ASN A 414 32.26 11.33 19.54
CA ASN A 414 31.09 11.18 18.68
C ASN A 414 29.88 11.86 19.32
N LEU A 415 29.68 13.13 19.03
CA LEU A 415 28.62 13.91 19.68
C LEU A 415 27.20 13.59 19.19
N THR A 416 27.06 12.77 18.14
CA THR A 416 25.80 12.59 17.43
C THR A 416 24.84 11.59 18.08
N ASP A 417 25.32 10.78 19.03
CA ASP A 417 24.50 9.78 19.76
C ASP A 417 24.07 10.26 21.16
N ASN A 418 24.53 11.44 21.60
CA ASN A 418 24.30 11.96 22.94
C ASN A 418 22.96 12.72 23.10
N LEU A 419 22.05 12.62 22.13
CA LEU A 419 20.72 13.23 22.16
C LEU A 419 19.62 12.15 22.19
N ILE A 420 18.75 12.24 23.18
CA ILE A 420 17.63 11.30 23.39
C ILE A 420 16.30 12.08 23.35
N GLY A 421 15.28 11.54 22.68
CA GLY A 421 13.96 12.17 22.57
C GLY A 421 13.72 12.95 21.27
N LEU A 422 14.61 12.81 20.28
CA LEU A 422 14.40 13.32 18.91
C LEU A 422 13.55 12.33 18.08
N PRO A 423 12.78 12.82 17.08
CA PRO A 423 12.07 11.95 16.14
C PRO A 423 13.04 11.28 15.15
N LYS A 424 12.61 10.19 14.51
CA LYS A 424 13.48 9.29 13.71
C LYS A 424 13.98 9.88 12.39
N ASP A 425 13.41 11.00 11.95
CA ASP A 425 13.62 11.65 10.65
C ASP A 425 14.61 12.84 10.69
N VAL A 426 15.20 13.13 11.85
CA VAL A 426 16.17 14.22 12.02
C VAL A 426 17.52 13.93 11.35
N LYS A 427 18.20 15.01 10.95
CA LYS A 427 19.61 15.00 10.54
C LYS A 427 20.45 15.67 11.61
N ILE A 428 21.30 14.90 12.27
CA ILE A 428 22.24 15.39 13.29
C ILE A 428 23.59 15.65 12.64
N LYS A 429 24.21 16.79 12.93
CA LYS A 429 25.52 17.18 12.42
C LYS A 429 26.36 17.79 13.53
N ASP A 430 27.53 17.20 13.79
CA ASP A 430 28.53 17.85 14.63
C ASP A 430 29.07 19.14 13.97
N ILE A 431 29.00 20.25 14.71
CA ILE A 431 29.49 21.58 14.29
C ILE A 431 30.55 22.13 15.26
N THR A 432 31.08 21.29 16.14
CA THR A 432 32.08 21.66 17.16
C THR A 432 33.39 22.16 16.54
N ASP A 433 33.88 23.31 17.03
CA ASP A 433 35.25 23.75 16.72
C ASP A 433 36.27 22.98 17.58
N TYR A 434 36.69 21.82 17.09
CA TYR A 434 37.73 21.00 17.70
C TYR A 434 39.11 21.68 17.82
N LYS A 435 39.31 22.90 17.29
CA LYS A 435 40.53 23.71 17.53
C LYS A 435 40.43 24.52 18.82
N ALA A 436 39.23 24.75 19.35
CA ALA A 436 38.98 25.49 20.57
C ALA A 436 39.01 24.61 21.85
N ILE A 437 38.98 23.28 21.69
CA ILE A 437 39.01 22.29 22.79
C ILE A 437 40.23 21.36 22.65
N SER A 438 40.63 20.70 23.76
CA SER A 438 41.87 19.91 23.82
C SER A 438 41.58 18.50 24.32
N LEU A 439 41.22 17.59 23.39
CA LEU A 439 40.92 16.19 23.74
C LEU A 439 42.17 15.38 24.16
N ASN A 440 43.36 15.97 24.04
CA ASN A 440 44.63 15.41 24.53
C ASN A 440 44.92 15.75 26.01
N GLN A 441 43.96 16.36 26.72
CA GLN A 441 44.11 16.75 28.12
C GLN A 441 42.86 16.36 28.90
N LYS A 442 43.06 15.82 30.10
CA LYS A 442 41.98 15.53 31.05
C LYS A 442 41.20 16.81 31.37
N GLY A 443 39.89 16.78 31.23
CA GLY A 443 39.06 17.96 31.44
C GLY A 443 37.59 17.77 31.10
N ARG A 444 36.79 18.81 31.36
CA ARG A 444 35.44 18.95 30.83
C ARG A 444 35.46 20.00 29.73
N TYR A 445 35.02 19.61 28.55
CA TYR A 445 34.88 20.44 27.35
C TYR A 445 33.40 20.48 26.94
N LYS A 446 33.13 21.20 25.87
CA LYS A 446 31.78 21.42 25.34
C LYS A 446 31.83 21.26 23.83
N GLY A 447 31.01 20.37 23.31
CA GLY A 447 30.73 20.25 21.89
C GLY A 447 29.35 20.81 21.56
N THR A 448 29.09 21.04 20.28
CA THR A 448 27.79 21.53 19.81
C THR A 448 27.38 20.76 18.57
N VAL A 449 26.17 20.21 18.58
CA VAL A 449 25.57 19.50 17.45
C VAL A 449 24.36 20.26 16.94
N LEU A 450 24.23 20.34 15.62
CA LEU A 450 23.09 20.93 14.93
C LEU A 450 22.12 19.81 14.53
N VAL A 451 20.89 19.90 15.02
CA VAL A 451 19.78 19.04 14.60
C VAL A 451 18.95 19.79 13.56
N THR A 452 18.68 19.13 12.42
CA THR A 452 17.75 19.60 11.39
C THR A 452 16.57 18.64 11.32
N PHE A 453 15.36 19.16 11.54
CA PHE A 453 14.11 18.40 11.47
C PHE A 453 13.60 18.29 10.03
N SER A 454 12.59 17.44 9.79
CA SER A 454 12.00 17.23 8.46
C SER A 454 11.28 18.46 7.91
N ASP A 455 10.70 19.29 8.78
CA ASP A 455 10.12 20.59 8.43
C ASP A 455 11.17 21.68 8.09
N GLY A 456 12.46 21.32 8.10
CA GLY A 456 13.57 22.22 7.81
C GLY A 456 13.95 23.15 8.97
N SER A 457 13.23 23.11 10.10
CA SER A 457 13.63 23.82 11.30
C SER A 457 14.92 23.22 11.89
N GLN A 458 15.65 24.04 12.64
CA GLN A 458 16.94 23.67 13.21
C GLN A 458 17.04 24.13 14.66
N THR A 459 17.73 23.34 15.47
CA THR A 459 18.16 23.73 16.82
C THR A 459 19.53 23.13 17.10
N ASP A 460 20.34 23.83 17.89
CA ASP A 460 21.63 23.34 18.36
C ASP A 460 21.58 22.85 19.81
N PHE A 461 22.33 21.79 20.09
CA PHE A 461 22.45 21.22 21.43
C PHE A 461 23.90 21.20 21.90
N ASP A 462 24.07 21.58 23.16
CA ASP A 462 25.35 21.70 23.85
C ASP A 462 25.71 20.41 24.59
N ILE A 463 26.60 19.61 24.00
CA ILE A 463 27.01 18.31 24.54
C ILE A 463 28.20 18.50 25.52
N PRO A 464 28.09 18.10 26.80
CA PRO A 464 29.23 18.06 27.70
C PRO A 464 30.20 16.94 27.30
N ILE A 465 31.47 17.24 27.07
CA ILE A 465 32.51 16.24 26.76
C ILE A 465 33.41 16.07 27.98
N ILE A 466 33.65 14.84 28.42
CA ILE A 466 34.52 14.51 29.54
C ILE A 466 35.69 13.69 29.03
N VAL A 467 36.88 14.27 29.11
CA VAL A 467 38.14 13.61 28.78
C VAL A 467 38.76 13.08 30.07
N SER A 468 39.00 11.78 30.13
CA SER A 468 39.57 11.08 31.28
C SER A 468 40.88 10.38 30.94
N GLU A 469 41.69 10.06 31.96
CA GLU A 469 42.97 9.35 31.76
C GLU A 469 42.77 7.84 31.66
N THR A 470 41.76 7.29 32.34
CA THR A 470 41.30 5.89 32.27
C THR A 470 39.95 5.78 33.00
N GLU A 471 38.98 5.06 32.45
CA GLU A 471 37.94 4.37 33.25
C GLU A 471 38.20 2.86 33.11
N GLU A 472 39.03 2.29 34.01
CA GLU A 472 38.94 0.85 34.29
C GLU A 472 37.61 0.64 35.03
N ARG A 473 36.54 0.41 34.26
CA ARG A 473 35.34 -0.25 34.79
C ARG A 473 35.68 -1.72 34.92
N GLU A 474 35.61 -2.25 36.14
CA GLU A 474 35.72 -3.70 36.32
C GLU A 474 34.49 -4.39 35.70
N ALA A 475 34.75 -5.48 34.99
CA ALA A 475 33.71 -6.35 34.44
C ALA A 475 32.75 -6.82 35.55
N LYS A 476 31.46 -6.75 35.26
CA LYS A 476 30.36 -7.00 36.21
C LYS A 476 29.32 -7.96 35.66
N THR A 477 28.50 -8.49 36.56
CA THR A 477 27.27 -9.18 36.20
C THR A 477 26.14 -8.17 35.98
N ILE A 478 25.42 -8.29 34.87
CA ILE A 478 24.29 -7.47 34.47
C ILE A 478 23.06 -8.38 34.34
N TYR A 479 21.94 -8.04 34.98
CA TYR A 479 20.69 -8.79 34.84
C TYR A 479 19.76 -8.11 33.83
N VAL A 480 19.04 -8.92 33.04
CA VAL A 480 18.13 -8.47 31.97
C VAL A 480 16.78 -9.15 32.06
N ARG A 481 15.71 -8.38 31.86
CA ARG A 481 14.31 -8.84 31.79
C ARG A 481 13.68 -8.56 30.42
N ASN A 482 12.47 -9.05 30.17
CA ASN A 482 11.77 -8.92 28.89
C ASN A 482 10.75 -7.76 28.91
N GLY A 483 11.25 -6.53 28.93
CA GLY A 483 10.43 -5.31 28.78
C GLY A 483 10.08 -4.92 27.34
N GLY A 484 10.64 -5.61 26.34
CA GLY A 484 10.55 -5.23 24.92
C GLY A 484 11.70 -4.31 24.48
N VAL A 485 11.83 -4.06 23.18
CA VAL A 485 13.01 -3.40 22.57
C VAL A 485 13.24 -1.96 23.03
N ASP A 486 12.17 -1.23 23.36
CA ASP A 486 12.21 0.18 23.77
C ASP A 486 12.35 0.38 25.29
N ASP A 487 12.42 -0.70 26.08
CA ASP A 487 12.54 -0.59 27.55
C ASP A 487 13.99 -0.27 27.94
N LEU A 488 14.22 1.03 28.20
CA LEU A 488 15.49 1.61 28.64
C LEU A 488 15.56 1.83 30.16
N SER A 489 14.78 1.07 30.96
CA SER A 489 14.78 1.17 32.42
C SER A 489 15.69 0.12 33.09
N GLY A 490 15.84 0.22 34.41
CA GLY A 490 16.74 -0.62 35.21
C GLY A 490 18.17 -0.05 35.33
N ASP A 491 18.98 -0.63 36.21
CA ASP A 491 20.40 -0.30 36.39
C ASP A 491 21.34 -1.50 36.14
N GLY A 492 20.76 -2.65 35.78
CA GLY A 492 21.46 -3.91 35.55
C GLY A 492 21.75 -4.71 36.82
N SER A 493 21.33 -4.23 38.01
CA SER A 493 21.35 -5.01 39.24
C SER A 493 20.33 -6.15 39.20
N LYS A 494 20.42 -7.09 40.15
CA LYS A 494 19.46 -8.19 40.27
C LYS A 494 18.08 -7.71 40.71
N GLU A 495 18.05 -6.65 41.51
CA GLU A 495 16.86 -6.00 42.03
C GLU A 495 16.18 -5.12 40.99
N PHE A 496 16.95 -4.48 40.09
CA PHE A 496 16.45 -3.67 38.98
C PHE A 496 17.12 -4.05 37.64
N PRO A 497 16.80 -5.25 37.09
CA PRO A 497 17.33 -5.71 35.81
C PRO A 497 17.07 -4.69 34.70
N TYR A 498 18.00 -4.56 33.76
CA TYR A 498 17.78 -3.76 32.56
C TYR A 498 16.57 -4.27 31.79
N GLY A 499 15.72 -3.34 31.35
CA GLY A 499 14.44 -3.62 30.74
C GLY A 499 14.53 -4.35 29.39
N SER A 500 15.68 -4.29 28.72
CA SER A 500 15.91 -4.98 27.45
C SER A 500 17.36 -5.39 27.28
N ILE A 501 17.59 -6.43 26.46
CA ILE A 501 18.95 -6.88 26.13
C ILE A 501 19.71 -5.83 25.29
N LEU A 502 19.01 -5.06 24.45
CA LEU A 502 19.61 -3.95 23.69
C LEU A 502 20.10 -2.83 24.62
N HIS A 503 19.30 -2.48 25.64
CA HIS A 503 19.73 -1.52 26.66
C HIS A 503 20.89 -2.05 27.51
N ALA A 504 20.92 -3.37 27.78
CA ALA A 504 22.06 -4.00 28.44
C ALA A 504 23.34 -3.96 27.59
N MET A 505 23.27 -4.26 26.29
CA MET A 505 24.41 -4.13 25.36
C MET A 505 24.94 -2.69 25.31
N LYS A 506 24.06 -1.68 25.35
CA LYS A 506 24.48 -0.26 25.39
C LYS A 506 25.24 0.14 26.67
N HIS A 507 25.11 -0.63 27.75
CA HIS A 507 25.74 -0.35 29.04
C HIS A 507 26.79 -1.39 29.46
N SER A 508 26.96 -2.45 28.67
CA SER A 508 28.01 -3.46 28.87
C SER A 508 29.38 -2.96 28.44
N ILE A 509 30.41 -3.55 29.01
CA ILE A 509 31.81 -3.41 28.59
C ILE A 509 32.43 -4.80 28.38
N ASP A 510 33.64 -4.82 27.84
CA ASP A 510 34.42 -6.04 27.68
C ASP A 510 34.66 -6.74 29.03
N GLY A 511 34.34 -8.03 29.07
CA GLY A 511 34.36 -8.89 30.24
C GLY A 511 33.01 -9.05 30.96
N ASP A 512 32.00 -8.23 30.66
CA ASP A 512 30.70 -8.31 31.36
C ASP A 512 29.98 -9.64 31.13
N THR A 513 29.21 -10.05 32.14
CA THR A 513 28.33 -11.23 32.07
C THR A 513 26.87 -10.78 32.17
N ILE A 514 26.14 -10.90 31.06
CA ILE A 514 24.70 -10.64 30.98
C ILE A 514 23.96 -11.92 31.38
N ILE A 515 23.10 -11.85 32.39
CA ILE A 515 22.23 -12.93 32.85
C ILE A 515 20.78 -12.62 32.47
N LEU A 516 20.13 -13.53 31.76
CA LEU A 516 18.70 -13.44 31.47
C LEU A 516 17.88 -13.87 32.70
N THR A 517 16.92 -13.06 33.11
CA THR A 517 15.99 -13.37 34.21
C THR A 517 14.68 -14.02 33.75
N GLU A 518 14.43 -13.99 32.44
CA GLU A 518 13.29 -14.60 31.77
C GLU A 518 13.55 -14.73 30.26
N ASP A 519 12.62 -15.37 29.54
CA ASP A 519 12.61 -15.48 28.08
C ASP A 519 12.48 -14.10 27.41
N ILE A 520 13.50 -13.64 26.66
CA ILE A 520 13.56 -12.34 26.01
C ILE A 520 12.95 -12.39 24.60
N THR A 521 12.07 -11.44 24.25
CA THR A 521 11.47 -11.37 22.91
C THR A 521 11.93 -10.10 22.17
N LEU A 522 12.56 -10.29 21.01
CA LEU A 522 12.98 -9.22 20.11
C LEU A 522 12.06 -9.17 18.88
N ASN A 523 11.07 -8.28 18.94
CA ASN A 523 10.22 -7.88 17.83
C ASN A 523 10.71 -6.50 17.33
N GLY A 524 11.09 -6.36 16.06
CA GLY A 524 11.72 -5.14 15.56
C GLY A 524 12.05 -5.20 14.06
N THR A 525 12.99 -4.38 13.61
CA THR A 525 13.50 -4.30 12.22
C THR A 525 15.03 -4.37 12.11
N GLU A 526 15.73 -4.67 13.20
CA GLU A 526 17.20 -4.58 13.30
C GLU A 526 17.78 -5.82 14.00
N ASP A 527 18.95 -6.26 13.53
CA ASP A 527 19.67 -7.43 14.04
C ASP A 527 20.13 -7.25 15.50
N LEU A 528 20.28 -8.37 16.22
CA LEU A 528 20.93 -8.35 17.54
C LEU A 528 22.45 -8.28 17.36
N ILE A 529 23.02 -7.09 17.54
CA ILE A 529 24.47 -6.85 17.42
C ILE A 529 25.13 -6.89 18.81
N ILE A 530 26.11 -7.79 18.99
CA ILE A 530 26.93 -7.88 20.20
C ILE A 530 28.26 -7.14 19.96
N LYS A 531 28.41 -5.97 20.59
CA LYS A 531 29.50 -4.99 20.34
C LYS A 531 30.71 -5.09 21.26
N HIS A 532 30.62 -5.89 22.31
CA HIS A 532 31.59 -5.97 23.39
C HIS A 532 31.92 -7.43 23.67
N LYS A 533 33.11 -7.66 24.24
CA LYS A 533 33.56 -8.99 24.61
C LYS A 533 32.80 -9.54 25.82
N VAL A 534 31.61 -10.10 25.63
CA VAL A 534 30.69 -10.46 26.73
C VAL A 534 30.36 -11.95 26.82
N THR A 535 29.96 -12.36 28.02
CA THR A 535 29.23 -13.63 28.23
C THR A 535 27.74 -13.34 28.35
N ILE A 536 26.90 -14.01 27.58
CA ILE A 536 25.44 -14.01 27.73
C ILE A 536 25.04 -15.38 28.27
N ASP A 537 24.68 -15.42 29.56
CA ASP A 537 24.17 -16.60 30.25
C ASP A 537 22.64 -16.56 30.27
N GLY A 538 22.03 -17.58 29.69
CA GLY A 538 20.58 -17.71 29.65
C GLY A 538 19.97 -18.18 30.96
N GLU A 539 20.72 -18.84 31.85
CA GLU A 539 20.15 -19.56 33.02
C GLU A 539 18.97 -20.49 32.61
N ASN A 540 19.03 -21.07 31.41
CA ASN A 540 18.01 -21.86 30.69
C ASN A 540 16.86 -21.08 30.01
N HIS A 541 16.88 -19.74 30.03
CA HIS A 541 15.99 -18.90 29.24
C HIS A 541 16.41 -18.78 27.77
N GLY A 542 15.51 -18.28 26.93
CA GLY A 542 15.75 -18.08 25.51
C GLY A 542 15.67 -16.62 25.04
N ILE A 543 16.25 -16.36 23.85
CA ILE A 543 16.03 -15.14 23.07
C ILE A 543 15.25 -15.55 21.81
N TYR A 544 14.10 -14.91 21.60
CA TYR A 544 13.27 -15.08 20.40
C TYR A 544 13.58 -13.93 19.43
N LEU A 545 14.20 -14.26 18.31
CA LEU A 545 14.62 -13.34 17.26
C LEU A 545 13.61 -13.42 16.11
N ARG A 546 12.73 -12.42 15.98
CA ARG A 546 11.62 -12.45 15.03
C ARG A 546 11.92 -11.66 13.77
N GLY A 547 12.46 -12.34 12.75
CA GLY A 547 12.90 -11.74 11.48
C GLY A 547 14.33 -11.17 11.48
N HIS A 548 15.13 -11.47 12.51
CA HIS A 548 16.46 -10.87 12.74
C HIS A 548 17.58 -11.91 12.76
N ASP A 549 18.77 -11.50 12.37
CA ASP A 549 20.01 -12.25 12.57
C ASP A 549 20.69 -11.88 13.91
N LEU A 550 21.63 -12.71 14.35
CA LEU A 550 22.54 -12.44 15.47
C LEU A 550 23.93 -12.13 14.90
N VAL A 551 24.49 -10.97 15.18
CA VAL A 551 25.76 -10.49 14.61
C VAL A 551 26.76 -10.16 15.70
N LEU A 552 27.99 -10.64 15.57
CA LEU A 552 29.10 -10.34 16.48
C LEU A 552 29.98 -9.23 15.90
N GLU A 553 30.27 -8.22 16.72
CA GLU A 553 31.34 -7.23 16.49
C GLU A 553 32.53 -7.43 17.45
N ASP A 554 32.44 -8.37 18.42
CA ASP A 554 33.55 -8.82 19.28
C ASP A 554 33.34 -10.28 19.78
N ASP A 555 34.35 -10.84 20.45
CA ASP A 555 34.40 -12.18 21.02
C ASP A 555 33.25 -12.45 22.02
N THR A 556 32.42 -13.46 21.76
CA THR A 556 31.20 -13.72 22.54
C THR A 556 31.17 -15.14 23.11
N ILE A 557 30.72 -15.26 24.36
CA ILE A 557 30.33 -16.54 24.97
C ILE A 557 28.80 -16.54 25.15
N LEU A 558 28.12 -17.54 24.56
CA LEU A 558 26.71 -17.83 24.79
C LEU A 558 26.63 -19.10 25.64
N LYS A 559 25.95 -19.03 26.79
CA LYS A 559 25.92 -20.12 27.78
C LYS A 559 24.49 -20.41 28.24
N ASP A 560 24.13 -21.69 28.38
CA ASP A 560 22.87 -22.17 28.95
C ASP A 560 21.61 -21.45 28.38
N ILE A 561 21.55 -21.24 27.07
CA ILE A 561 20.60 -20.34 26.40
C ILE A 561 19.91 -20.99 25.19
N SER A 562 18.64 -20.63 24.95
CA SER A 562 17.90 -21.03 23.74
C SER A 562 17.81 -19.89 22.71
N LEU A 563 18.40 -20.04 21.53
CA LEU A 563 18.25 -19.08 20.42
C LEU A 563 17.12 -19.53 19.48
N ARG A 564 16.04 -18.73 19.36
CA ARG A 564 14.82 -19.10 18.62
C ARG A 564 14.51 -18.10 17.53
N PHE A 565 14.86 -18.44 16.29
CA PHE A 565 14.65 -17.59 15.11
C PHE A 565 13.24 -17.80 14.52
N LEU A 566 12.33 -16.85 14.71
CA LEU A 566 10.96 -16.92 14.21
C LEU A 566 10.85 -16.28 12.81
N THR A 567 10.29 -17.03 11.86
CA THR A 567 10.11 -16.61 10.46
C THR A 567 8.70 -16.09 10.22
N ASP A 568 8.59 -14.80 9.89
CA ASP A 568 7.32 -14.07 9.92
C ASP A 568 6.49 -14.18 8.63
N GLY A 569 6.20 -15.41 8.20
CA GLY A 569 5.19 -15.73 7.18
C GLY A 569 5.38 -15.12 5.78
N ALA A 570 6.47 -14.38 5.55
CA ALA A 570 6.69 -13.60 4.35
C ALA A 570 7.13 -14.50 3.19
N MET A 571 6.19 -14.75 2.27
CA MET A 571 6.53 -15.24 0.93
C MET A 571 7.30 -14.15 0.18
N ASN A 572 8.59 -14.38 -0.05
CA ASN A 572 9.22 -14.05 -1.33
C ASN A 572 10.48 -14.90 -1.57
N VAL A 573 10.84 -15.00 -2.84
CA VAL A 573 11.73 -16.02 -3.40
C VAL A 573 13.17 -15.46 -3.56
N GLU A 574 14.16 -16.37 -3.59
CA GLU A 574 15.58 -16.16 -3.94
C GLU A 574 16.62 -15.72 -2.89
N SER A 575 16.26 -15.47 -1.62
CA SER A 575 17.24 -15.48 -0.52
C SER A 575 16.67 -16.15 0.73
N LEU A 576 17.46 -17.01 1.39
CA LEU A 576 16.98 -17.87 2.47
C LEU A 576 16.42 -17.04 3.63
N ASN A 577 15.10 -17.12 3.83
CA ASN A 577 14.36 -16.48 4.92
C ASN A 577 14.54 -17.27 6.23
N VAL A 578 15.81 -17.54 6.57
CA VAL A 578 16.29 -18.36 7.68
C VAL A 578 17.25 -17.50 8.51
N GLY A 579 17.03 -17.45 9.83
CA GLY A 579 17.88 -16.68 10.73
C GLY A 579 19.34 -17.15 10.71
N LYS A 580 20.26 -16.20 10.83
CA LYS A 580 21.71 -16.45 10.79
C LYS A 580 22.35 -16.06 12.13
N ILE A 581 23.43 -16.76 12.46
CA ILE A 581 24.39 -16.38 13.49
C ILE A 581 25.68 -16.03 12.75
N ILE A 582 26.06 -14.76 12.73
CA ILE A 582 27.16 -14.20 11.95
C ILE A 582 28.29 -13.82 12.91
N VAL A 583 29.34 -14.64 12.92
CA VAL A 583 30.50 -14.50 13.82
C VAL A 583 31.45 -13.38 13.38
N ASN A 584 31.41 -12.98 12.11
CA ASN A 584 32.14 -11.83 11.57
C ASN A 584 33.65 -11.84 11.89
N ASP A 585 34.28 -13.02 11.80
CA ASP A 585 35.69 -13.27 12.12
C ASP A 585 36.15 -13.11 13.59
N HIS A 586 35.23 -13.11 14.56
CA HIS A 586 35.51 -13.12 16.01
C HIS A 586 35.53 -14.53 16.62
N GLU A 587 35.80 -14.64 17.93
CA GLU A 587 35.58 -15.88 18.69
C GLU A 587 34.12 -16.01 19.15
N LEU A 588 33.49 -17.16 18.87
CA LEU A 588 32.18 -17.52 19.40
C LEU A 588 32.30 -18.84 20.17
N THR A 589 32.00 -18.82 21.47
CA THR A 589 31.76 -20.04 22.25
C THR A 589 30.26 -20.22 22.50
N MET A 590 29.72 -21.38 22.17
CA MET A 590 28.34 -21.77 22.45
C MET A 590 28.37 -22.96 23.43
N ASP A 591 28.16 -22.70 24.71
CA ASP A 591 28.16 -23.69 25.79
C ASP A 591 26.71 -24.06 26.18
N ASN A 592 26.30 -25.32 25.96
CA ASN A 592 24.94 -25.80 26.20
C ASN A 592 23.84 -24.93 25.54
N VAL A 593 24.06 -24.53 24.28
CA VAL A 593 23.13 -23.68 23.52
C VAL A 593 22.15 -24.51 22.70
N SER A 594 20.85 -24.24 22.84
CA SER A 594 19.79 -24.83 22.01
C SER A 594 19.40 -23.87 20.87
N THR A 595 19.16 -24.40 19.68
CA THR A 595 18.61 -23.67 18.51
C THR A 595 17.20 -24.17 18.13
N LEU A 596 16.56 -24.95 19.00
CA LEU A 596 15.21 -25.46 18.81
C LEU A 596 14.17 -24.36 19.05
N ILE A 597 13.47 -23.96 17.99
CA ILE A 597 12.33 -23.03 18.07
C ILE A 597 11.15 -23.69 18.80
N SER A 598 10.71 -24.85 18.28
CA SER A 598 9.68 -25.68 18.92
C SER A 598 9.72 -27.10 18.35
N LYS A 599 9.12 -28.07 19.05
CA LYS A 599 9.00 -29.46 18.55
C LYS A 599 8.22 -29.59 17.24
N LYS A 600 7.40 -28.59 16.88
CA LYS A 600 6.69 -28.53 15.58
C LYS A 600 7.56 -27.96 14.47
N GLN A 601 8.46 -27.05 14.82
CA GLN A 601 9.43 -26.39 13.94
C GLN A 601 10.82 -26.99 14.19
N ASN A 602 10.91 -28.31 14.01
CA ASN A 602 12.14 -29.04 14.30
C ASN A 602 13.19 -28.89 13.19
N ASP A 603 12.78 -28.55 11.97
CA ASP A 603 13.67 -28.41 10.82
C ASP A 603 13.95 -26.95 10.45
N ASP A 604 13.18 -26.02 11.02
CA ASP A 604 13.53 -24.59 11.04
C ASP A 604 14.74 -24.42 11.97
N ARG A 605 15.93 -24.23 11.38
CA ARG A 605 17.20 -24.09 12.11
C ARG A 605 18.09 -23.00 11.50
N PRO A 606 18.82 -22.25 12.33
CA PRO A 606 19.64 -21.15 11.85
C PRO A 606 20.84 -21.64 11.02
N ILE A 607 21.37 -20.73 10.22
CA ILE A 607 22.66 -20.89 9.53
C ILE A 607 23.75 -20.26 10.40
N LEU A 608 24.83 -21.00 10.66
CA LEU A 608 26.00 -20.46 11.34
C LEU A 608 27.03 -20.00 10.30
N VAL A 609 27.44 -18.74 10.34
CA VAL A 609 28.40 -18.13 9.42
C VAL A 609 29.62 -17.69 10.22
N ALA A 610 30.79 -18.24 9.88
CA ALA A 610 32.05 -17.88 10.51
C ALA A 610 32.58 -16.51 10.05
N GLY A 611 32.55 -16.28 8.73
CA GLY A 611 33.09 -15.08 8.11
C GLY A 611 32.19 -13.84 8.21
N LYS A 612 32.59 -12.83 7.45
CA LYS A 612 31.97 -11.50 7.41
C LYS A 612 30.72 -11.45 6.53
N LEU A 613 29.91 -10.41 6.71
CA LEU A 613 28.80 -10.06 5.81
C LEU A 613 29.28 -9.91 4.35
N SER A 614 30.39 -9.19 4.15
CA SER A 614 31.08 -9.08 2.87
C SER A 614 32.57 -8.80 3.05
N SER A 615 33.38 -9.07 2.02
CA SER A 615 34.85 -8.94 2.06
C SER A 615 35.39 -7.54 2.34
N ASP A 616 34.57 -6.50 2.12
CA ASP A 616 34.88 -5.08 2.36
C ASP A 616 34.51 -4.59 3.77
N LYS A 617 33.88 -5.43 4.60
CA LYS A 617 33.43 -5.06 5.95
C LYS A 617 34.51 -5.27 7.02
N GLU A 618 34.45 -4.44 8.04
CA GLU A 618 35.19 -4.63 9.28
C GLU A 618 34.66 -5.86 10.04
N GLY A 619 35.57 -6.50 10.79
CA GLY A 619 35.37 -7.76 11.47
C GLY A 619 36.73 -8.32 11.88
N GLY A 620 36.74 -9.36 12.72
CA GLY A 620 37.92 -9.85 13.41
C GLY A 620 39.02 -10.44 12.51
N ASN A 621 40.04 -11.01 13.16
CA ASN A 621 41.25 -11.51 12.50
C ASN A 621 41.16 -12.99 12.06
N GLY A 622 40.05 -13.68 12.35
CA GLY A 622 39.81 -15.05 11.93
C GLY A 622 38.87 -15.78 12.88
N ALA A 623 37.75 -16.26 12.34
CA ALA A 623 36.69 -16.87 13.12
C ALA A 623 37.14 -18.09 13.93
N LYS A 624 36.81 -18.11 15.22
CA LYS A 624 37.05 -19.26 16.10
C LYS A 624 35.75 -19.65 16.78
N ILE A 625 35.14 -20.72 16.30
CA ILE A 625 33.86 -21.23 16.79
C ILE A 625 34.10 -22.45 17.67
N THR A 626 33.57 -22.45 18.89
CA THR A 626 33.64 -23.57 19.82
C THR A 626 32.23 -23.92 20.30
N LEU A 627 31.71 -25.09 19.91
CA LEU A 627 30.46 -25.64 20.44
C LEU A 627 30.82 -26.57 21.61
N LEU A 628 30.42 -26.23 22.84
CA LEU A 628 30.68 -26.97 24.07
C LEU A 628 29.38 -27.55 24.63
N ASN A 629 29.47 -28.72 25.27
CA ASN A 629 28.32 -29.40 25.89
C ASN A 629 27.09 -29.52 24.97
N ALA A 630 27.32 -29.61 23.65
CA ALA A 630 26.23 -29.54 22.69
C ALA A 630 25.25 -30.71 22.86
N THR A 631 23.97 -30.44 22.60
CA THR A 631 22.92 -31.46 22.60
C THR A 631 22.40 -31.68 21.18
N SER A 632 21.46 -32.62 21.01
CA SER A 632 20.73 -32.75 19.73
C SER A 632 19.91 -31.51 19.36
N GLU A 633 19.70 -30.57 20.29
CA GLU A 633 19.06 -29.29 20.01
C GLU A 633 20.04 -28.22 19.52
N THR A 634 21.36 -28.44 19.65
CA THR A 634 22.41 -27.60 19.05
C THR A 634 22.56 -27.97 17.56
N ARG A 635 21.54 -27.61 16.75
CA ARG A 635 21.39 -28.02 15.35
C ARG A 635 21.40 -26.80 14.42
N PHE A 636 22.12 -26.88 13.31
CA PHE A 636 22.15 -25.83 12.28
C PHE A 636 21.60 -26.38 10.96
N ASN A 637 21.03 -25.52 10.11
CA ASN A 637 20.70 -25.92 8.74
C ASN A 637 21.99 -26.22 7.95
N ARG A 638 22.98 -25.34 8.08
CA ARG A 638 24.34 -25.50 7.55
C ARG A 638 25.32 -24.66 8.37
N ILE A 639 26.60 -25.04 8.38
CA ILE A 639 27.68 -24.24 8.96
C ILE A 639 28.60 -23.78 7.84
N ILE A 640 28.75 -22.47 7.66
CA ILE A 640 29.53 -21.84 6.58
C ILE A 640 30.82 -21.28 7.18
N LEU A 641 31.96 -21.75 6.69
CA LEU A 641 33.28 -21.31 7.19
C LEU A 641 33.84 -20.11 6.42
N GLY A 642 33.18 -19.71 5.32
CA GLY A 642 33.48 -18.51 4.55
C GLY A 642 32.66 -17.27 4.97
N ASN A 643 32.79 -16.21 4.17
CA ASN A 643 31.95 -15.02 4.23
C ASN A 643 30.54 -15.29 3.63
N LEU A 644 29.57 -14.42 3.95
CA LEU A 644 28.28 -14.39 3.26
C LEU A 644 28.39 -13.87 1.81
N SER A 645 29.37 -13.01 1.53
CA SER A 645 29.65 -12.50 0.19
C SER A 645 31.14 -12.24 -0.01
N GLY A 646 31.67 -12.66 -1.17
CA GLY A 646 33.05 -12.42 -1.56
C GLY A 646 34.05 -13.41 -0.92
N GLU A 647 35.32 -13.30 -1.32
CA GLU A 647 36.38 -14.17 -0.81
C GLU A 647 36.74 -13.81 0.65
N LYS A 648 37.12 -14.83 1.43
CA LYS A 648 37.58 -14.71 2.81
C LYS A 648 39.10 -14.88 2.88
N ASN A 649 39.77 -13.98 3.58
CA ASN A 649 41.24 -13.87 3.65
C ASN A 649 41.79 -13.96 5.08
N THR A 650 41.05 -14.61 5.96
CA THR A 650 41.35 -14.83 7.37
C THR A 650 41.08 -16.31 7.68
N PRO A 651 41.84 -16.95 8.60
CA PRO A 651 41.67 -18.37 8.92
C PRO A 651 40.31 -18.66 9.58
N THR A 652 39.97 -19.93 9.74
CA THR A 652 38.80 -20.36 10.52
C THR A 652 39.03 -21.64 11.28
N THR A 653 38.66 -21.63 12.56
CA THR A 653 38.64 -22.82 13.41
C THR A 653 37.21 -23.12 13.85
N LEU A 654 36.74 -24.34 13.61
CA LEU A 654 35.51 -24.87 14.18
C LEU A 654 35.86 -26.05 15.11
N LYS A 655 35.52 -25.95 16.38
CA LYS A 655 35.60 -27.05 17.35
C LYS A 655 34.21 -27.42 17.82
N THR A 656 33.93 -28.71 17.89
CA THR A 656 32.64 -29.23 18.37
C THR A 656 32.86 -30.27 19.45
N ASP A 657 32.07 -30.19 20.52
CA ASP A 657 31.97 -31.17 21.59
C ASP A 657 30.50 -31.42 21.90
N GLY A 658 30.16 -32.63 22.37
CA GLY A 658 28.77 -33.08 22.48
C GLY A 658 28.06 -33.28 21.13
N PHE A 659 26.73 -33.38 21.14
CA PHE A 659 25.88 -33.90 20.06
C PHE A 659 25.48 -32.86 18.98
N ALA A 660 26.33 -31.87 18.69
CA ALA A 660 26.03 -30.86 17.66
C ALA A 660 25.71 -31.48 16.29
N LEU A 661 24.77 -30.86 15.57
CA LEU A 661 24.23 -31.32 14.28
C LEU A 661 24.27 -30.21 13.23
N SER A 662 24.41 -30.58 11.95
CA SER A 662 24.25 -29.69 10.80
C SER A 662 23.61 -30.47 9.65
N ASP A 663 22.49 -29.98 9.11
CA ASP A 663 21.66 -30.75 8.17
C ASP A 663 22.29 -30.91 6.79
N GLU A 664 22.90 -29.84 6.27
CA GLU A 664 23.72 -29.87 5.04
C GLU A 664 25.23 -29.94 5.34
N GLY A 665 25.60 -30.23 6.59
CA GLY A 665 27.00 -30.36 7.01
C GLY A 665 27.76 -29.04 7.13
N ILE A 666 29.07 -29.10 6.89
CA ILE A 666 30.00 -27.97 6.93
C ILE A 666 30.34 -27.57 5.49
N ILE A 667 30.21 -26.28 5.19
CA ILE A 667 30.53 -25.67 3.90
C ILE A 667 31.89 -24.95 4.04
N ALA A 668 32.95 -25.53 3.48
CA ALA A 668 34.31 -24.99 3.52
C ALA A 668 34.56 -23.90 2.44
N SER A 669 33.58 -23.02 2.24
CA SER A 669 33.59 -21.94 1.25
C SER A 669 32.74 -20.76 1.75
N GLY A 670 32.74 -19.65 0.99
CA GLY A 670 31.69 -18.63 1.12
C GLY A 670 30.30 -19.18 0.80
N PHE A 671 29.25 -18.40 1.15
CA PHE A 671 27.85 -18.79 0.96
C PHE A 671 27.50 -19.08 -0.50
N HIS A 672 28.03 -18.31 -1.46
CA HIS A 672 27.90 -18.54 -2.90
C HIS A 672 29.08 -19.33 -3.50
N LYS A 673 29.81 -20.08 -2.66
CA LYS A 673 30.99 -20.91 -3.00
C LYS A 673 32.26 -20.13 -3.36
N GLU A 674 32.39 -18.92 -2.83
CA GLU A 674 33.62 -18.11 -2.87
C GLU A 674 34.76 -18.79 -2.10
N LYS A 675 36.00 -18.39 -2.39
CA LYS A 675 37.19 -18.99 -1.80
C LYS A 675 37.46 -18.51 -0.37
N ILE A 676 38.14 -19.36 0.38
CA ILE A 676 38.84 -19.01 1.61
C ILE A 676 40.34 -19.10 1.28
N THR A 677 41.08 -17.99 1.30
CA THR A 677 42.51 -17.97 0.89
C THR A 677 43.46 -18.40 2.00
N GLU A 678 42.94 -18.60 3.22
CA GLU A 678 43.66 -19.06 4.40
C GLU A 678 43.22 -20.47 4.83
N GLU A 679 43.87 -21.01 5.87
CA GLU A 679 43.60 -22.34 6.40
C GLU A 679 42.28 -22.44 7.19
N VAL A 680 41.65 -23.62 7.08
CA VAL A 680 40.45 -24.01 7.81
C VAL A 680 40.78 -25.24 8.68
N THR A 681 40.47 -25.16 9.98
CA THR A 681 40.64 -26.27 10.94
C THR A 681 39.28 -26.70 11.49
N VAL A 682 39.00 -28.00 11.44
CA VAL A 682 37.75 -28.60 11.97
C VAL A 682 38.10 -29.69 12.99
N GLU A 683 37.71 -29.52 14.25
CA GLU A 683 37.88 -30.50 15.33
C GLU A 683 36.53 -31.09 15.75
N LEU A 684 36.27 -32.33 15.35
CA LEU A 684 35.03 -33.08 15.61
C LEU A 684 35.19 -33.88 16.91
N GLY A 685 35.00 -33.21 18.04
CA GLY A 685 35.19 -33.71 19.41
C GLY A 685 34.00 -34.45 20.01
N GLY A 686 32.86 -34.54 19.30
CA GLY A 686 31.67 -35.30 19.71
C GLY A 686 30.47 -35.23 18.77
N SER A 687 30.47 -34.25 17.86
CA SER A 687 29.34 -33.93 17.00
C SER A 687 28.90 -35.07 16.08
N LYS A 688 27.63 -35.01 15.67
CA LYS A 688 27.04 -35.88 14.64
C LYS A 688 27.18 -35.33 13.22
N ILE A 689 27.91 -34.23 13.05
CA ILE A 689 28.29 -33.69 11.74
C ILE A 689 29.23 -34.68 11.06
N SER A 690 28.78 -35.23 9.93
CA SER A 690 29.52 -36.22 9.14
C SER A 690 29.88 -35.74 7.74
N THR A 691 29.46 -34.54 7.32
CA THR A 691 29.66 -34.06 5.95
C THR A 691 30.43 -32.73 5.92
N ILE A 692 31.47 -32.66 5.08
CA ILE A 692 32.20 -31.44 4.74
C ILE A 692 32.22 -31.32 3.20
N VAL A 693 31.72 -30.21 2.66
CA VAL A 693 31.67 -29.95 1.21
C VAL A 693 32.48 -28.71 0.83
N ASN A 694 32.83 -28.62 -0.46
CA ASN A 694 33.62 -27.53 -1.05
C ASN A 694 35.02 -27.34 -0.41
N ALA A 695 35.63 -28.39 0.15
CA ALA A 695 36.96 -28.28 0.78
C ALA A 695 38.05 -27.77 -0.17
N ASP A 696 37.87 -27.97 -1.49
CA ASP A 696 38.71 -27.41 -2.56
C ASP A 696 38.53 -25.91 -2.83
N LYS A 697 37.70 -25.21 -2.03
CA LYS A 697 37.55 -23.75 -2.05
C LYS A 697 38.37 -23.06 -0.96
N ALA A 698 38.86 -23.79 0.04
CA ALA A 698 39.81 -23.27 1.01
C ALA A 698 41.25 -23.52 0.57
N ALA A 699 42.21 -22.74 1.08
CA ALA A 699 43.63 -22.96 0.81
C ALA A 699 44.14 -24.27 1.46
N ALA A 700 43.62 -24.60 2.64
CA ALA A 700 43.76 -25.91 3.27
C ALA A 700 42.55 -26.20 4.17
N VAL A 701 42.19 -27.48 4.32
CA VAL A 701 41.18 -27.97 5.27
C VAL A 701 41.76 -29.12 6.09
N HIS A 702 42.04 -28.84 7.36
CA HIS A 702 42.58 -29.77 8.34
C HIS A 702 41.44 -30.33 9.19
N VAL A 703 41.19 -31.63 9.12
CA VAL A 703 40.10 -32.29 9.87
C VAL A 703 40.69 -33.18 10.95
N SER A 704 40.22 -33.06 12.20
CA SER A 704 40.55 -34.02 13.25
C SER A 704 39.32 -34.54 13.98
N VAL A 705 39.36 -35.81 14.38
CA VAL A 705 38.30 -36.47 15.14
C VAL A 705 38.78 -36.75 16.55
N GLY A 706 37.96 -36.37 17.54
CA GLY A 706 38.27 -36.42 18.96
C GLY A 706 38.57 -37.81 19.51
N GLU A 707 39.25 -37.85 20.66
CA GLU A 707 39.52 -39.12 21.35
C GLU A 707 38.24 -39.87 21.67
N LYS A 708 38.22 -41.19 21.41
CA LYS A 708 37.07 -42.09 21.64
C LYS A 708 35.79 -41.72 20.86
N GLN A 709 35.84 -40.75 19.94
CA GLN A 709 34.66 -40.34 19.17
C GLN A 709 34.36 -41.28 18.01
N SER A 710 33.09 -41.31 17.59
CA SER A 710 32.64 -42.21 16.51
C SER A 710 31.73 -41.49 15.52
N ILE A 711 32.20 -41.35 14.29
CA ILE A 711 31.48 -40.74 13.16
C ILE A 711 31.14 -41.84 12.16
N TYR A 712 29.85 -41.97 11.83
CA TYR A 712 29.34 -42.94 10.87
C TYR A 712 28.84 -42.20 9.63
N GLY A 713 29.19 -42.70 8.44
CA GLY A 713 28.77 -42.11 7.17
C GLY A 713 29.47 -40.79 6.83
N ALA A 714 30.77 -40.69 7.13
CA ALA A 714 31.57 -39.50 6.89
C ALA A 714 31.84 -39.25 5.40
N ASP A 715 31.58 -38.04 4.93
CA ASP A 715 31.93 -37.55 3.59
C ASP A 715 32.77 -36.28 3.74
N PHE A 716 34.09 -36.42 3.53
CA PHE A 716 35.08 -35.37 3.73
C PHE A 716 35.92 -35.17 2.47
N THR A 717 35.25 -35.07 1.32
CA THR A 717 35.91 -35.11 0.01
C THR A 717 36.71 -33.83 -0.29
N LYS A 718 37.99 -34.00 -0.68
CA LYS A 718 39.00 -32.97 -1.01
C LYS A 718 39.57 -32.17 0.18
N ILE A 719 39.71 -32.79 1.34
CA ILE A 719 40.41 -32.19 2.49
C ILE A 719 41.94 -32.30 2.36
N THR A 720 42.67 -31.49 3.13
CA THR A 720 44.15 -31.45 3.13
C THR A 720 44.75 -32.55 3.99
N ASP A 721 44.17 -32.80 5.18
CA ASP A 721 44.48 -33.96 6.00
C ASP A 721 43.35 -34.35 6.96
N LEU A 722 43.38 -35.62 7.36
CA LEU A 722 42.51 -36.24 8.35
C LEU A 722 43.33 -36.83 9.50
N THR A 723 43.12 -36.36 10.72
CA THR A 723 43.76 -36.88 11.93
C THR A 723 42.75 -37.54 12.87
N LEU A 724 42.82 -38.86 13.02
CA LEU A 724 42.03 -39.61 13.99
C LEU A 724 42.81 -39.71 15.31
N LYS A 725 42.33 -39.06 16.38
CA LYS A 725 42.93 -39.14 17.73
C LYS A 725 42.69 -40.54 18.34
N GLU A 726 43.32 -40.82 19.49
CA GLU A 726 43.29 -42.18 20.08
C GLU A 726 41.86 -42.72 20.26
N ARG A 727 41.64 -43.96 19.83
CA ARG A 727 40.34 -44.66 19.89
C ARG A 727 39.19 -44.00 19.10
N ALA A 728 39.47 -43.04 18.22
CA ALA A 728 38.47 -42.49 17.30
C ALA A 728 38.07 -43.53 16.24
N ASN A 729 36.80 -43.59 15.84
CA ASN A 729 36.31 -44.48 14.79
C ASN A 729 35.58 -43.67 13.73
N VAL A 730 36.01 -43.75 12.47
CA VAL A 730 35.36 -43.08 11.34
C VAL A 730 34.97 -44.10 10.31
N THR A 731 33.71 -44.14 9.91
CA THR A 731 33.25 -44.90 8.73
C THR A 731 32.92 -43.93 7.62
N LEU A 732 33.62 -44.05 6.48
CA LEU A 732 33.41 -43.21 5.30
C LEU A 732 32.14 -43.61 4.53
N LYS A 733 31.63 -42.71 3.70
CA LYS A 733 30.50 -42.93 2.79
C LYS A 733 30.73 -42.20 1.46
N GLY A 734 30.18 -42.75 0.38
CA GLY A 734 30.08 -42.09 -0.93
C GLY A 734 30.72 -42.91 -2.05
N GLU A 735 30.79 -42.38 -3.25
CA GLU A 735 31.47 -43.09 -4.35
C GLU A 735 32.99 -42.86 -4.28
N GLU A 736 33.43 -41.60 -4.24
CA GLU A 736 34.84 -41.24 -4.14
C GLU A 736 35.12 -40.34 -2.93
N GLN A 737 36.23 -40.57 -2.25
CA GLN A 737 36.79 -39.70 -1.20
C GLN A 737 38.22 -39.29 -1.55
N ASP A 738 38.61 -38.06 -1.21
CA ASP A 738 40.00 -37.59 -1.26
C ASP A 738 40.35 -36.94 0.07
N LEU A 739 41.16 -37.62 0.88
CA LEU A 739 41.39 -37.29 2.29
C LEU A 739 42.74 -36.59 2.53
N GLY A 740 43.48 -36.28 1.46
CA GLY A 740 44.82 -35.70 1.60
C GLY A 740 45.74 -36.60 2.43
N SER A 741 46.46 -36.05 3.41
CA SER A 741 47.30 -36.87 4.30
C SER A 741 46.49 -37.44 5.47
N VAL A 742 46.60 -38.74 5.76
CA VAL A 742 45.80 -39.39 6.82
C VAL A 742 46.70 -39.84 7.97
N THR A 743 46.39 -39.41 9.19
CA THR A 743 47.04 -39.87 10.42
C THR A 743 46.05 -40.62 11.30
N ILE A 744 46.30 -41.91 11.53
CA ILE A 744 45.45 -42.78 12.36
C ILE A 744 46.25 -43.14 13.62
N LYS A 745 45.89 -42.55 14.76
CA LYS A 745 46.56 -42.82 16.05
C LYS A 745 46.25 -44.22 16.58
N LYS A 746 46.98 -44.60 17.63
CA LYS A 746 46.81 -45.87 18.33
C LYS A 746 45.34 -46.13 18.70
N ASP A 747 44.91 -47.37 18.51
CA ASP A 747 43.56 -47.87 18.79
C ASP A 747 42.41 -47.17 18.02
N ALA A 748 42.71 -46.19 17.15
CA ALA A 748 41.74 -45.57 16.26
C ALA A 748 41.48 -46.45 15.02
N SER A 749 40.31 -46.29 14.39
CA SER A 749 39.93 -47.02 13.18
C SER A 749 39.35 -46.10 12.09
N LEU A 750 39.76 -46.35 10.85
CA LEU A 750 39.16 -45.80 9.64
C LEU A 750 38.53 -46.95 8.84
N ASN A 751 37.21 -46.92 8.65
CA ASN A 751 36.47 -47.92 7.90
C ASN A 751 36.07 -47.37 6.53
N LEU A 752 36.49 -48.06 5.47
CA LEU A 752 36.28 -47.69 4.08
C LEU A 752 35.06 -48.39 3.45
N GLN A 753 34.41 -49.33 4.16
CA GLN A 753 33.46 -50.31 3.62
C GLN A 753 32.34 -49.73 2.74
N ASP A 754 31.79 -48.56 3.07
CA ASP A 754 30.71 -47.89 2.33
C ASP A 754 31.23 -46.84 1.32
N THR A 755 32.49 -46.94 0.87
CA THR A 755 33.10 -46.02 -0.11
C THR A 755 33.83 -46.75 -1.23
N LEU A 756 33.45 -46.52 -2.49
CA LEU A 756 34.02 -47.27 -3.62
C LEU A 756 35.50 -47.01 -3.85
N LYS A 757 35.94 -45.75 -3.67
CA LYS A 757 37.31 -45.33 -3.94
C LYS A 757 37.77 -44.27 -2.95
N VAL A 758 38.87 -44.56 -2.26
CA VAL A 758 39.46 -43.66 -1.26
C VAL A 758 40.85 -43.27 -1.73
N SER A 759 41.07 -41.99 -1.99
CA SER A 759 42.36 -41.45 -2.38
C SER A 759 43.01 -40.66 -1.25
N THR A 760 44.32 -40.82 -1.11
CA THR A 760 45.14 -40.19 -0.07
C THR A 760 46.47 -39.74 -0.66
N GLN A 761 47.02 -38.65 -0.13
CA GLN A 761 48.38 -38.23 -0.42
C GLN A 761 49.38 -39.16 0.29
N SER A 762 49.23 -39.34 1.61
CA SER A 762 50.07 -40.23 2.41
C SER A 762 49.29 -40.77 3.60
N ILE A 763 49.74 -41.89 4.19
CA ILE A 763 49.13 -42.48 5.38
C ILE A 763 50.18 -42.70 6.47
N LYS A 764 49.87 -42.27 7.69
CA LYS A 764 50.58 -42.66 8.92
C LYS A 764 49.64 -43.44 9.82
N ILE A 765 49.90 -44.73 10.01
CA ILE A 765 49.01 -45.66 10.70
C ILE A 765 49.68 -46.27 11.94
N ASP A 766 49.18 -45.89 13.12
CA ASP A 766 49.45 -46.54 14.40
C ASP A 766 48.21 -47.35 14.89
N GLY A 767 47.05 -47.13 14.25
CA GLY A 767 45.77 -47.78 14.53
C GLY A 767 45.37 -48.79 13.46
N LYS A 768 44.14 -48.67 12.95
CA LYS A 768 43.51 -49.66 12.07
C LYS A 768 42.85 -49.03 10.84
N ILE A 769 42.94 -49.71 9.70
CA ILE A 769 42.07 -49.47 8.54
C ILE A 769 41.21 -50.72 8.33
N HIS A 770 39.93 -50.57 8.01
CA HIS A 770 39.04 -51.66 7.61
C HIS A 770 38.59 -51.45 6.16
N MET A 771 38.73 -52.47 5.31
CA MET A 771 38.29 -52.42 3.92
C MET A 771 37.64 -53.73 3.47
N ASP A 772 36.69 -53.63 2.55
CA ASP A 772 36.11 -54.71 1.76
C ASP A 772 36.68 -54.62 0.33
N PRO A 773 37.55 -55.56 -0.09
CA PRO A 773 38.20 -55.50 -1.40
C PRO A 773 37.26 -55.73 -2.58
N ASN A 774 36.04 -56.24 -2.35
CA ASN A 774 35.02 -56.36 -3.40
C ASN A 774 34.29 -55.03 -3.68
N ARG A 775 34.55 -54.01 -2.84
CA ARG A 775 33.87 -52.72 -2.89
C ARG A 775 34.82 -51.53 -2.93
N ASN A 776 35.99 -51.60 -2.29
CA ASN A 776 36.82 -50.43 -1.99
C ASN A 776 38.21 -50.53 -2.63
N HIS A 777 38.61 -49.50 -3.39
CA HIS A 777 39.99 -49.29 -3.83
C HIS A 777 40.65 -48.16 -3.02
N LEU A 778 41.80 -48.45 -2.41
CA LEU A 778 42.60 -47.47 -1.66
C LEU A 778 43.79 -46.98 -2.50
N ILE A 779 43.79 -45.70 -2.87
CA ILE A 779 44.84 -45.08 -3.68
C ILE A 779 45.73 -44.21 -2.78
N ILE A 780 47.04 -44.45 -2.80
CA ILE A 780 48.05 -43.78 -1.97
C ILE A 780 49.10 -43.13 -2.87
N ARG A 781 49.14 -41.80 -2.95
CA ARG A 781 49.97 -41.08 -3.93
C ARG A 781 51.47 -41.04 -3.59
N ASP A 782 51.84 -41.00 -2.31
CA ASP A 782 53.24 -41.02 -1.83
C ASP A 782 53.57 -42.35 -1.14
N LYS A 783 53.24 -42.49 0.15
CA LYS A 783 53.61 -43.66 0.96
C LYS A 783 52.67 -43.91 2.14
N ILE A 784 52.78 -45.10 2.70
CA ILE A 784 52.22 -45.47 4.01
C ILE A 784 53.35 -45.81 4.99
N THR A 785 53.20 -45.42 6.26
CA THR A 785 54.21 -45.59 7.31
C THR A 785 53.56 -45.85 8.68
N GLY A 786 54.26 -46.54 9.58
CA GLY A 786 53.78 -46.90 10.92
C GLY A 786 53.51 -48.40 11.07
N ASP A 787 53.19 -48.82 12.29
CA ASP A 787 53.09 -50.24 12.68
C ASP A 787 51.63 -50.78 12.71
N GLY A 788 50.65 -49.93 12.39
CA GLY A 788 49.22 -50.27 12.41
C GLY A 788 48.78 -51.26 11.32
N ILE A 789 47.55 -51.77 11.44
CA ILE A 789 47.07 -52.94 10.67
C ILE A 789 45.95 -52.54 9.70
N ILE A 790 46.04 -52.99 8.45
CA ILE A 790 44.93 -52.97 7.48
C ILE A 790 44.18 -54.31 7.56
N TYR A 791 42.93 -54.27 8.01
CA TYR A 791 42.02 -55.40 8.05
C TYR A 791 41.25 -55.51 6.72
N ILE A 792 41.43 -56.64 6.05
CA ILE A 792 40.78 -56.95 4.77
C ILE A 792 39.71 -58.01 5.02
N ARG A 793 38.44 -57.64 4.82
CA ARG A 793 37.29 -58.56 4.93
C ARG A 793 36.70 -58.79 3.54
N VAL A 794 37.05 -59.92 2.95
CA VAL A 794 36.40 -60.44 1.75
C VAL A 794 35.04 -61.01 2.15
N TRP A 795 33.98 -60.64 1.43
CA TRP A 795 32.67 -61.28 1.54
C TRP A 795 32.42 -62.13 0.28
N GLU A 796 31.40 -62.99 0.28
CA GLU A 796 31.14 -63.88 -0.85
C GLU A 796 30.90 -63.12 -2.17
N GLY A 797 31.75 -63.41 -3.15
CA GLY A 797 31.82 -62.76 -4.45
C GLY A 797 33.22 -62.99 -5.05
N GLU A 798 33.31 -63.17 -6.36
CA GLU A 798 34.61 -63.25 -7.02
C GLU A 798 35.21 -61.84 -7.12
N SER A 799 36.13 -61.49 -6.21
CA SER A 799 37.06 -60.39 -6.45
C SER A 799 37.83 -60.66 -7.74
N GLU A 800 37.84 -59.72 -8.69
CA GLU A 800 38.68 -59.86 -9.89
C GLU A 800 40.16 -59.89 -9.47
N ALA A 801 40.75 -61.09 -9.45
CA ALA A 801 42.02 -61.39 -8.76
C ALA A 801 43.28 -60.74 -9.38
N GLU A 802 43.10 -59.83 -10.33
CA GLU A 802 44.16 -59.10 -11.02
C GLU A 802 44.15 -57.59 -10.73
N GLU A 803 43.09 -57.01 -10.15
CA GLU A 803 43.05 -55.58 -9.81
C GLU A 803 43.75 -55.26 -8.47
N GLU A 804 44.40 -54.09 -8.42
CA GLU A 804 45.10 -53.61 -7.23
C GLU A 804 44.13 -52.88 -6.29
N ILE A 805 43.76 -53.55 -5.19
CA ILE A 805 42.87 -53.04 -4.15
C ILE A 805 43.54 -51.96 -3.29
N ILE A 806 44.88 -51.96 -3.25
CA ILE A 806 45.70 -50.87 -2.70
C ILE A 806 46.70 -50.46 -3.78
N TYR A 807 46.59 -49.24 -4.30
CA TYR A 807 47.32 -48.74 -5.47
C TYR A 807 48.21 -47.53 -5.17
N PHE A 808 49.43 -47.52 -5.71
CA PHE A 808 50.44 -46.47 -5.61
C PHE A 808 50.77 -45.94 -7.01
N PRO A 809 50.14 -44.85 -7.47
CA PRO A 809 50.25 -44.36 -8.86
C PRO A 809 51.66 -44.03 -9.34
N ASN A 810 52.58 -43.71 -8.42
CA ASN A 810 53.96 -43.33 -8.74
C ASN A 810 54.93 -44.53 -8.83
N GLY A 811 54.44 -45.75 -8.55
CA GLY A 811 55.27 -46.94 -8.36
C GLY A 811 56.07 -46.92 -7.05
N ASN A 812 56.62 -48.08 -6.66
CA ASN A 812 57.24 -48.38 -5.37
C ASN A 812 56.23 -48.54 -4.22
N ALA A 813 55.36 -49.54 -4.32
CA ALA A 813 54.43 -49.92 -3.23
C ALA A 813 55.16 -50.06 -1.88
N SER A 814 54.71 -49.29 -0.87
CA SER A 814 55.24 -49.35 0.49
C SER A 814 54.97 -50.71 1.14
N ASP A 815 55.79 -51.14 2.09
CA ASP A 815 55.46 -52.32 2.92
C ASP A 815 54.30 -52.01 3.87
N ILE A 816 53.38 -52.96 4.03
CA ILE A 816 52.17 -52.83 4.85
C ILE A 816 52.00 -54.03 5.78
N ASN A 817 51.40 -53.79 6.94
CA ASN A 817 50.98 -54.82 7.88
C ASN A 817 49.47 -55.06 7.72
N THR A 818 49.06 -56.31 7.51
CA THR A 818 47.69 -56.65 7.10
C THR A 818 47.16 -57.89 7.81
N ASP A 819 45.87 -57.89 8.11
CA ASP A 819 45.14 -59.05 8.61
C ASP A 819 43.99 -59.38 7.65
N ILE A 820 44.07 -60.53 6.98
CA ILE A 820 43.10 -60.97 5.97
C ILE A 820 42.17 -61.97 6.66
N TRP A 821 40.89 -61.62 6.77
CA TRP A 821 39.93 -62.43 7.52
C TRP A 821 39.66 -63.79 6.88
N ASP A 822 39.47 -63.81 5.55
CA ASP A 822 39.33 -65.06 4.80
C ASP A 822 40.71 -65.63 4.43
N ARG A 823 41.02 -66.80 5.01
CA ARG A 823 42.26 -67.55 4.78
C ARG A 823 42.35 -68.17 3.38
N SER A 824 41.27 -68.14 2.60
CA SER A 824 41.28 -68.51 1.18
C SER A 824 41.91 -67.44 0.29
N TYR A 825 42.36 -66.30 0.83
CA TYR A 825 43.04 -65.25 0.08
C TYR A 825 44.40 -64.86 0.68
N THR A 826 45.27 -64.30 -0.17
CA THR A 826 46.52 -63.65 0.21
C THR A 826 46.74 -62.38 -0.60
N LEU A 827 47.58 -61.47 -0.11
CA LEU A 827 48.01 -60.30 -0.87
C LEU A 827 49.24 -60.61 -1.71
N LYS A 828 49.18 -60.26 -2.99
CA LYS A 828 50.30 -60.26 -3.91
C LYS A 828 50.81 -58.83 -4.07
N LYS A 829 52.01 -58.55 -3.58
CA LYS A 829 52.71 -57.28 -3.81
C LYS A 829 53.18 -57.17 -5.26
N THR A 830 53.02 -56.00 -5.86
CA THR A 830 53.56 -55.62 -7.17
C THR A 830 54.44 -54.37 -7.01
N ASP A 831 54.99 -53.84 -8.12
CA ASP A 831 55.68 -52.54 -8.09
C ASP A 831 54.71 -51.37 -7.83
N THR A 832 53.44 -51.52 -8.20
CA THR A 832 52.40 -50.48 -8.16
C THR A 832 51.38 -50.65 -7.04
N GLY A 833 51.32 -51.78 -6.34
CA GLY A 833 50.30 -51.99 -5.33
C GLY A 833 50.25 -53.38 -4.72
N TYR A 834 49.05 -53.74 -4.29
CA TYR A 834 48.69 -55.04 -3.77
C TYR A 834 47.37 -55.50 -4.39
N SER A 835 47.38 -56.67 -5.04
CA SER A 835 46.17 -57.35 -5.51
C SER A 835 45.83 -58.55 -4.62
N LEU A 836 44.54 -58.90 -4.57
CA LEU A 836 44.07 -60.04 -3.80
C LEU A 836 44.14 -61.32 -4.66
N SER A 837 44.82 -62.34 -4.17
CA SER A 837 45.00 -63.62 -4.86
C SER A 837 44.34 -64.75 -4.08
N LYS A 838 43.39 -65.46 -4.71
CA LYS A 838 42.72 -66.62 -4.11
C LYS A 838 43.66 -67.82 -4.05
N ILE A 839 43.88 -68.34 -2.85
CA ILE A 839 44.57 -69.61 -2.59
C ILE A 839 43.51 -70.72 -2.61
N LYS A 840 43.82 -71.83 -3.28
CA LYS A 840 42.96 -73.02 -3.26
C LYS A 840 43.01 -73.71 -1.90
N VAL A 841 42.12 -73.31 -1.00
CA VAL A 841 41.74 -74.09 0.19
C VAL A 841 40.75 -75.17 -0.25
N THR A 842 40.86 -76.38 0.30
CA THR A 842 39.93 -77.50 0.05
C THR A 842 39.09 -77.68 1.29
N LEU A 843 37.77 -77.60 1.18
CA LEU A 843 36.83 -77.74 2.30
C LEU A 843 36.44 -79.22 2.47
N GLU A 844 35.94 -79.59 3.65
CA GLU A 844 35.50 -80.96 3.92
C GLU A 844 34.33 -81.37 3.02
N LYS A 845 33.37 -80.47 2.73
CA LYS A 845 32.30 -80.74 1.76
C LYS A 845 32.81 -81.09 0.35
N ASP A 846 33.98 -80.56 -0.06
CA ASP A 846 34.55 -80.85 -1.38
C ASP A 846 35.11 -82.30 -1.47
N LEU A 847 35.14 -83.03 -0.36
CA LEU A 847 35.63 -84.41 -0.24
C LEU A 847 34.51 -85.47 -0.22
N TYR A 848 33.25 -85.07 -0.03
CA TYR A 848 32.11 -85.97 0.15
C TYR A 848 30.90 -85.52 -0.68
N GLU A 849 30.04 -86.45 -1.10
CA GLU A 849 28.75 -86.13 -1.74
C GLU A 849 27.64 -86.86 -0.96
N PRO A 850 26.84 -86.15 -0.13
CA PRO A 850 25.88 -86.80 0.76
C PRO A 850 24.86 -87.69 0.04
N LYS A 851 24.73 -88.91 0.57
CA LYS A 851 23.87 -89.94 0.01
C LYS A 851 22.43 -89.66 0.38
N LEU A 852 21.57 -89.69 -0.64
CA LEU A 852 20.11 -89.66 -0.46
C LEU A 852 19.63 -90.96 0.20
N PRO A 853 18.59 -90.90 1.04
CA PRO A 853 17.94 -92.08 1.59
C PRO A 853 17.21 -92.85 0.47
N LYS A 854 17.02 -94.16 0.68
CA LYS A 854 16.37 -95.03 -0.32
C LYS A 854 14.87 -94.79 -0.44
N ASP A 855 14.25 -94.36 0.65
CA ASP A 855 12.81 -94.21 0.81
C ASP A 855 12.49 -92.74 1.08
N LYS A 856 11.44 -92.21 0.44
CA LYS A 856 10.89 -90.87 0.73
C LYS A 856 9.76 -90.96 1.74
N LEU A 857 9.56 -89.91 2.53
CA LEU A 857 8.49 -89.80 3.50
C LEU A 857 7.19 -89.27 2.84
N GLU A 858 6.09 -90.01 2.95
CA GLU A 858 4.77 -89.52 2.53
C GLU A 858 4.23 -88.54 3.56
N VAL A 859 3.88 -87.32 3.14
CA VAL A 859 3.38 -86.27 4.04
C VAL A 859 2.07 -85.66 3.53
N THR A 860 1.18 -85.29 4.45
CA THR A 860 -0.11 -84.68 4.12
C THR A 860 0.01 -83.24 3.63
N ASP A 861 0.96 -82.48 4.19
CA ASP A 861 1.31 -81.14 3.72
C ASP A 861 2.84 -80.99 3.59
N PRO A 862 3.39 -81.09 2.36
CA PRO A 862 4.81 -80.86 2.11
C PRO A 862 5.33 -79.47 2.49
N GLY A 863 4.44 -78.50 2.71
CA GLY A 863 4.82 -77.15 3.12
C GLY A 863 4.98 -76.98 4.63
N ASN A 864 4.59 -77.98 5.44
CA ASN A 864 4.51 -77.88 6.90
C ASN A 864 4.63 -79.27 7.56
N LEU A 865 5.87 -79.75 7.74
CA LEU A 865 6.15 -81.01 8.42
C LEU A 865 5.96 -80.87 9.94
N SER A 866 5.54 -81.96 10.58
CA SER A 866 5.55 -82.09 12.03
C SER A 866 6.93 -82.51 12.55
N ASN A 867 7.23 -82.18 13.80
CA ASN A 867 8.51 -82.51 14.45
C ASN A 867 8.84 -84.02 14.44
N GLU A 868 7.85 -84.92 14.32
CA GLU A 868 8.11 -86.36 14.14
C GLU A 868 8.52 -86.72 12.70
N GLU A 869 7.95 -86.06 11.70
CA GLU A 869 8.34 -86.20 10.29
C GLU A 869 9.76 -85.62 10.07
N GLU A 870 10.07 -84.45 10.62
CA GLU A 870 11.42 -83.85 10.59
C GLU A 870 12.47 -84.79 11.20
N LYS A 871 12.18 -85.35 12.38
CA LYS A 871 13.06 -86.32 13.04
C LYS A 871 13.24 -87.59 12.22
N THR A 872 12.18 -88.06 11.58
CA THR A 872 12.22 -89.23 10.69
C THR A 872 13.12 -88.97 9.47
N LEU A 873 13.06 -87.77 8.89
CA LEU A 873 13.96 -87.36 7.81
C LEU A 873 15.43 -87.29 8.26
N LEU A 874 15.71 -86.71 9.43
CA LEU A 874 17.07 -86.67 9.99
C LEU A 874 17.64 -88.07 10.21
N ASP A 875 16.85 -89.01 10.74
CA ASP A 875 17.28 -90.41 10.91
C ASP A 875 17.49 -91.13 9.56
N PHE A 876 16.68 -90.81 8.53
CA PHE A 876 16.88 -91.32 7.17
C PHE A 876 18.21 -90.83 6.56
N ILE A 877 18.54 -89.54 6.70
CA ILE A 877 19.81 -88.98 6.20
C ILE A 877 21.00 -89.56 6.95
N LYS A 878 20.96 -89.58 8.30
CA LYS A 878 22.04 -90.12 9.13
C LYS A 878 22.36 -91.56 8.75
N LYS A 879 21.33 -92.39 8.58
CA LYS A 879 21.47 -93.80 8.20
C LYS A 879 21.95 -94.00 6.75
N ALA A 880 21.60 -93.11 5.83
CA ALA A 880 22.10 -93.15 4.45
C ALA A 880 23.61 -92.83 4.36
N ASN A 881 24.12 -92.06 5.33
CA ASN A 881 25.48 -91.53 5.38
C ASN A 881 26.38 -92.16 6.46
N GLU A 882 25.85 -93.10 7.25
CA GLU A 882 26.54 -93.84 8.29
C GLU A 882 27.82 -94.51 7.76
N GLY A 883 28.97 -94.18 8.35
CA GLY A 883 30.29 -94.68 7.92
C GLY A 883 30.78 -94.16 6.56
N TYR A 884 30.15 -93.11 6.00
CA TYR A 884 30.59 -92.44 4.78
C TYR A 884 30.98 -90.98 5.00
N LEU A 885 30.16 -90.22 5.73
CA LEU A 885 30.53 -88.88 6.19
C LEU A 885 31.34 -88.96 7.51
N PRO A 886 32.16 -87.94 7.83
CA PRO A 886 32.89 -87.89 9.10
C PRO A 886 31.97 -88.01 10.33
N GLU A 887 32.44 -88.61 11.42
CA GLU A 887 31.67 -88.69 12.68
C GLU A 887 31.44 -87.32 13.35
N SER A 888 32.18 -86.29 12.92
CA SER A 888 32.07 -84.91 13.38
C SER A 888 30.94 -84.10 12.73
N VAL A 889 30.24 -84.64 11.71
CA VAL A 889 29.20 -83.85 11.02
C VAL A 889 27.93 -83.73 11.86
N GLU A 890 27.39 -82.51 11.95
CA GLU A 890 26.10 -82.24 12.55
C GLU A 890 24.99 -82.25 11.47
N TYR A 891 23.80 -82.72 11.83
CA TYR A 891 22.65 -82.77 10.93
C TYR A 891 21.53 -81.91 11.50
N LEU A 892 21.12 -80.90 10.74
CA LEU A 892 20.10 -79.92 11.10
C LEU A 892 18.94 -80.03 10.11
N PHE A 893 17.71 -79.73 10.56
CA PHE A 893 16.55 -79.63 9.70
C PHE A 893 16.09 -78.18 9.64
N GLU A 894 16.03 -77.60 8.44
CA GLU A 894 15.73 -76.19 8.20
C GLU A 894 14.47 -76.06 7.34
N GLY A 895 13.30 -76.23 7.97
CA GLY A 895 11.99 -75.90 7.43
C GLY A 895 11.74 -76.39 6.00
N LYS A 896 11.83 -75.47 5.03
CA LYS A 896 11.59 -75.73 3.60
C LYS A 896 12.85 -76.05 2.79
N GLU A 897 14.03 -75.78 3.35
CA GLU A 897 15.32 -75.97 2.67
C GLU A 897 15.74 -77.44 2.70
N GLY A 898 15.42 -78.15 3.80
CA GLY A 898 15.58 -79.60 3.92
C GLY A 898 16.50 -79.98 5.07
N VAL A 899 17.38 -80.97 4.84
CA VAL A 899 18.38 -81.38 5.83
C VAL A 899 19.74 -80.79 5.46
N ILE A 900 20.31 -80.03 6.39
CA ILE A 900 21.67 -79.47 6.30
C ILE A 900 22.64 -80.41 7.01
N ILE A 901 23.79 -80.62 6.39
CA ILE A 901 24.91 -81.42 6.89
C ILE A 901 26.08 -80.46 7.08
N LEU A 902 26.44 -80.21 8.34
CA LEU A 902 27.49 -79.25 8.71
C LEU A 902 28.77 -80.00 9.08
N TYR A 903 29.87 -79.71 8.38
CA TYR A 903 31.18 -80.34 8.57
C TYR A 903 32.04 -79.64 9.63
N SER A 904 33.16 -80.27 10.02
CA SER A 904 34.04 -79.80 11.09
C SER A 904 34.70 -78.44 10.79
N ASP A 905 34.90 -78.14 9.51
CA ASP A 905 35.44 -76.88 9.01
C ASP A 905 34.37 -75.80 8.79
N SER A 906 33.12 -76.06 9.23
CA SER A 906 31.93 -75.22 9.01
C SER A 906 31.51 -75.08 7.56
N SER A 907 32.01 -75.92 6.65
CA SER A 907 31.39 -76.11 5.33
C SER A 907 30.10 -76.92 5.47
N GLU A 908 29.19 -76.82 4.49
CA GLU A 908 27.89 -77.49 4.54
C GLU A 908 27.41 -78.05 3.20
N ASP A 909 26.57 -79.07 3.26
CA ASP A 909 25.76 -79.61 2.17
C ASP A 909 24.26 -79.58 2.53
N VAL A 910 23.39 -79.27 1.56
CA VAL A 910 21.94 -79.22 1.76
C VAL A 910 21.22 -80.28 0.92
N ILE A 911 20.52 -81.19 1.59
CA ILE A 911 19.64 -82.17 0.95
C ILE A 911 18.21 -81.61 0.91
N SER A 912 17.87 -81.05 -0.25
CA SER A 912 16.59 -80.42 -0.54
C SER A 912 15.38 -81.28 -0.18
N LEU A 913 14.39 -80.67 0.47
CA LEU A 913 13.20 -81.34 1.02
C LEU A 913 12.41 -82.15 -0.02
N ASP A 914 12.32 -81.68 -1.27
CA ASP A 914 11.67 -82.37 -2.40
C ASP A 914 12.30 -83.73 -2.74
N LYS A 915 13.60 -83.91 -2.47
CA LYS A 915 14.30 -85.19 -2.60
C LYS A 915 13.91 -86.18 -1.49
N LEU A 916 13.27 -85.70 -0.42
CA LEU A 916 12.98 -86.45 0.80
C LEU A 916 11.50 -86.77 1.02
N ILE A 917 10.57 -86.01 0.42
CA ILE A 917 9.13 -86.17 0.67
C ILE A 917 8.27 -86.34 -0.60
N ILE A 918 6.99 -86.71 -0.40
CA ILE A 918 5.95 -86.81 -1.45
C ILE A 918 4.56 -86.42 -0.90
N LYS A 919 3.74 -85.72 -1.71
CA LYS A 919 2.43 -85.15 -1.35
C LYS A 919 1.27 -86.12 -1.54
N LYS A 920 0.22 -85.97 -0.71
CA LYS A 920 -1.12 -86.59 -0.86
C LYS A 920 -2.13 -85.60 -1.50
N GLU A 921 -2.94 -86.05 -2.48
CA GLU A 921 -3.76 -85.18 -3.35
C GLU A 921 -5.29 -85.23 -3.09
N GLU A 922 -5.98 -84.07 -3.24
CA GLU A 922 -7.43 -83.92 -3.55
C GLU A 922 -7.67 -82.66 -4.44
N THR A 923 -8.82 -82.56 -5.12
CA THR A 923 -9.07 -81.80 -6.38
C THR A 923 -9.67 -80.37 -6.30
N PRO A 924 -9.56 -79.52 -7.37
CA PRO A 924 -9.82 -78.05 -7.33
C PRO A 924 -10.90 -77.48 -8.30
N GLU A 925 -11.31 -76.20 -8.15
CA GLU A 925 -11.97 -75.35 -9.17
C GLU A 925 -11.56 -73.85 -9.09
N ILE A 926 -11.78 -73.06 -10.16
CA ILE A 926 -11.16 -71.72 -10.42
C ILE A 926 -12.20 -70.64 -10.96
N PRO A 927 -11.91 -69.47 -11.62
CA PRO A 927 -12.62 -68.18 -11.36
C PRO A 927 -13.35 -67.55 -12.60
N LYS A 928 -13.85 -66.28 -12.54
CA LYS A 928 -13.72 -65.20 -13.60
C LYS A 928 -14.58 -63.89 -13.49
N GLU A 929 -13.92 -62.76 -13.78
CA GLU A 929 -14.17 -61.64 -14.75
C GLU A 929 -15.56 -61.06 -15.21
N SER A 930 -15.76 -59.75 -14.96
CA SER A 930 -16.03 -58.53 -15.83
C SER A 930 -17.16 -58.35 -16.91
N ILE A 931 -17.50 -57.04 -17.15
CA ILE A 931 -17.93 -56.30 -18.41
C ILE A 931 -19.22 -55.39 -18.32
N GLU A 932 -19.24 -54.32 -19.16
CA GLU A 932 -20.05 -53.06 -19.23
C GLU A 932 -21.42 -53.12 -19.98
N ILE A 933 -22.26 -52.05 -19.90
CA ILE A 933 -23.44 -51.75 -20.77
C ILE A 933 -23.59 -50.21 -21.05
N SER A 934 -24.28 -49.84 -22.15
CA SER A 934 -24.24 -48.59 -22.96
C SER A 934 -25.28 -47.46 -22.72
N LEU A 935 -25.09 -46.31 -23.42
CA LEU A 935 -25.80 -45.01 -23.37
C LEU A 935 -27.25 -44.95 -23.93
N ILE A 936 -27.92 -43.81 -23.65
CA ILE A 936 -29.21 -43.31 -24.19
C ILE A 936 -29.01 -41.86 -24.69
N GLU A 937 -29.64 -41.44 -25.80
CA GLU A 937 -29.56 -40.07 -26.37
C GLU A 937 -30.64 -39.10 -25.81
N GLU A 938 -30.33 -37.80 -25.73
CA GLU A 938 -31.19 -36.74 -25.17
C GLU A 938 -31.88 -35.86 -26.24
N VAL A 939 -32.90 -35.10 -25.83
CA VAL A 939 -33.71 -34.20 -26.67
C VAL A 939 -33.08 -32.79 -26.76
N PRO A 940 -32.92 -32.19 -27.96
CA PRO A 940 -32.28 -30.88 -28.12
C PRO A 940 -32.92 -29.72 -27.32
N GLU A 941 -32.06 -28.79 -26.90
CA GLU A 941 -32.41 -27.54 -26.22
C GLU A 941 -32.43 -26.36 -27.20
N ILE A 942 -33.30 -25.36 -26.95
CA ILE A 942 -33.31 -24.08 -27.67
C ILE A 942 -32.89 -22.99 -26.66
N PRO A 943 -31.74 -22.31 -26.87
CA PRO A 943 -31.29 -21.23 -25.99
C PRO A 943 -32.26 -20.03 -25.99
N LYS A 944 -32.28 -19.25 -24.89
CA LYS A 944 -33.22 -18.13 -24.76
C LYS A 944 -32.86 -16.95 -25.65
N GLU A 945 -31.57 -16.74 -25.91
CA GLU A 945 -31.02 -15.71 -26.80
C GLU A 945 -31.47 -15.87 -28.27
N ASN A 946 -31.92 -17.07 -28.65
CA ASN A 946 -32.42 -17.34 -30.00
C ASN A 946 -33.90 -16.95 -30.18
N ILE A 947 -34.56 -16.42 -29.14
CA ILE A 947 -35.97 -15.99 -29.14
C ILE A 947 -36.00 -14.46 -29.13
N LEU A 948 -36.63 -13.85 -30.12
CA LEU A 948 -36.59 -12.40 -30.35
C LEU A 948 -37.94 -11.72 -30.12
N GLU A 949 -37.92 -10.48 -29.63
CA GLU A 949 -39.11 -9.65 -29.49
C GLU A 949 -39.60 -9.09 -30.83
N GLU A 950 -40.91 -9.06 -31.02
CA GLU A 950 -41.58 -8.44 -32.18
C GLU A 950 -42.04 -7.01 -31.84
N ILE A 951 -41.68 -6.00 -32.64
CA ILE A 951 -42.00 -4.59 -32.34
C ILE A 951 -42.64 -3.89 -33.53
N VAL A 952 -43.87 -3.37 -33.35
CA VAL A 952 -44.67 -2.74 -34.40
C VAL A 952 -45.20 -1.36 -33.98
N TYR A 953 -45.76 -0.58 -34.91
CA TYR A 953 -46.56 0.61 -34.60
C TYR A 953 -48.06 0.26 -34.58
N LYS A 954 -48.84 1.09 -33.91
CA LYS A 954 -50.26 0.86 -33.65
C LYS A 954 -51.05 0.70 -34.97
N GLY A 955 -51.62 -0.48 -35.18
CA GLY A 955 -52.36 -0.84 -36.41
C GLY A 955 -51.55 -1.62 -37.47
N GLU A 956 -50.29 -2.00 -37.21
CA GLU A 956 -49.47 -2.85 -38.10
C GLU A 956 -49.61 -4.35 -37.74
N ALA A 957 -49.42 -5.27 -38.70
CA ALA A 957 -49.60 -6.72 -38.46
C ALA A 957 -48.44 -7.33 -37.65
N ILE A 958 -48.74 -8.36 -36.85
CA ILE A 958 -47.78 -9.10 -36.00
C ILE A 958 -47.52 -10.48 -36.61
N HIS A 959 -46.25 -10.85 -36.75
CA HIS A 959 -45.77 -12.16 -37.19
C HIS A 959 -44.89 -12.78 -36.08
N LEU A 960 -44.84 -14.11 -35.98
CA LEU A 960 -44.12 -14.82 -34.89
C LEU A 960 -43.27 -16.01 -35.38
N GLU A 961 -43.39 -16.37 -36.65
CA GLU A 961 -42.80 -17.56 -37.25
C GLU A 961 -41.26 -17.46 -37.41
N ASP A 962 -40.72 -16.25 -37.55
CA ASP A 962 -39.31 -15.95 -37.77
C ASP A 962 -38.58 -15.35 -36.54
N ASN A 963 -39.30 -15.19 -35.43
CA ASN A 963 -38.78 -14.71 -34.15
C ASN A 963 -38.04 -15.80 -33.33
N ILE A 964 -37.79 -16.98 -33.91
CA ILE A 964 -36.84 -17.98 -33.37
C ILE A 964 -35.74 -18.26 -34.40
N LYS A 965 -34.49 -17.97 -34.02
CA LYS A 965 -33.30 -18.12 -34.87
C LYS A 965 -32.50 -19.39 -34.57
N ASP A 966 -31.62 -19.73 -35.51
CA ASP A 966 -30.62 -20.81 -35.42
C ASP A 966 -31.18 -22.17 -34.98
N LEU A 967 -32.38 -22.50 -35.45
CA LEU A 967 -32.97 -23.82 -35.25
C LEU A 967 -32.20 -24.90 -36.04
N PRO A 968 -32.10 -26.14 -35.50
CA PRO A 968 -31.49 -27.26 -36.20
C PRO A 968 -32.12 -27.49 -37.57
N LYS A 969 -31.32 -27.96 -38.54
CA LYS A 969 -31.77 -28.24 -39.92
C LYS A 969 -32.99 -29.19 -39.91
N GLU A 970 -33.90 -29.03 -40.87
CA GLU A 970 -35.20 -29.74 -40.95
C GLU A 970 -36.21 -29.44 -39.82
N SER A 971 -35.91 -28.57 -38.83
CA SER A 971 -36.88 -28.19 -37.79
C SER A 971 -38.10 -27.43 -38.32
N LYS A 972 -39.27 -27.67 -37.73
CA LYS A 972 -40.54 -27.03 -38.11
C LYS A 972 -41.13 -26.21 -36.98
N VAL A 973 -41.52 -24.97 -37.26
CA VAL A 973 -42.18 -24.04 -36.34
C VAL A 973 -43.66 -23.92 -36.67
N GLU A 974 -44.53 -23.95 -35.66
CA GLU A 974 -45.99 -23.85 -35.77
C GLU A 974 -46.51 -22.86 -34.70
N VAL A 975 -47.24 -21.82 -35.10
CA VAL A 975 -47.80 -20.84 -34.14
C VAL A 975 -49.00 -21.43 -33.41
N LEU A 976 -48.98 -21.33 -32.07
CA LEU A 976 -50.05 -21.81 -31.20
C LEU A 976 -50.91 -20.66 -30.64
N GLU A 977 -50.33 -19.47 -30.40
CA GLU A 977 -51.01 -18.35 -29.75
C GLU A 977 -50.37 -17.00 -30.15
N THR A 978 -51.17 -15.96 -30.41
CA THR A 978 -50.70 -14.61 -30.81
C THR A 978 -51.67 -13.50 -30.37
N VAL A 979 -51.28 -12.22 -30.53
CA VAL A 979 -51.97 -11.01 -30.03
C VAL A 979 -52.15 -9.93 -31.12
N THR A 980 -52.83 -8.82 -30.80
CA THR A 980 -53.19 -7.74 -31.75
C THR A 980 -52.53 -6.39 -31.43
N SER A 981 -52.15 -5.62 -32.45
CA SER A 981 -51.43 -4.33 -32.35
C SER A 981 -52.31 -3.07 -32.16
N GLU A 982 -53.61 -3.21 -31.92
CA GLU A 982 -54.53 -2.08 -31.79
C GLU A 982 -54.32 -1.22 -30.52
N LYS A 983 -53.49 -1.69 -29.59
CA LYS A 983 -53.21 -1.03 -28.31
C LYS A 983 -51.71 -1.04 -28.01
N ALA A 984 -51.14 0.14 -27.80
CA ALA A 984 -49.77 0.31 -27.31
C ALA A 984 -49.56 -0.43 -25.97
N GLY A 985 -48.50 -1.22 -25.86
CA GLY A 985 -48.20 -2.10 -24.72
C GLY A 985 -47.33 -3.30 -25.12
N SER A 986 -47.01 -4.17 -24.15
CA SER A 986 -46.25 -5.41 -24.35
C SER A 986 -47.07 -6.66 -24.01
N PHE A 987 -46.82 -7.76 -24.72
CA PHE A 987 -47.63 -8.97 -24.76
C PHE A 987 -46.78 -10.24 -25.04
N GLU A 988 -47.38 -11.43 -25.01
CA GLU A 988 -46.73 -12.72 -25.32
C GLU A 988 -47.52 -13.54 -26.37
N GLY A 989 -46.80 -14.24 -27.26
CA GLY A 989 -47.30 -15.29 -28.14
C GLY A 989 -46.56 -16.61 -27.92
N LYS A 990 -47.05 -17.72 -28.49
CA LYS A 990 -46.46 -19.07 -28.33
C LYS A 990 -46.34 -19.82 -29.64
N VAL A 991 -45.25 -20.56 -29.81
CA VAL A 991 -44.97 -21.41 -30.98
C VAL A 991 -44.42 -22.78 -30.56
N LYS A 992 -44.61 -23.79 -31.40
CA LYS A 992 -44.08 -25.15 -31.21
C LYS A 992 -42.98 -25.42 -32.23
N VAL A 993 -41.86 -25.95 -31.76
CA VAL A 993 -40.73 -26.38 -32.60
C VAL A 993 -40.62 -27.90 -32.58
N THR A 994 -40.54 -28.54 -33.73
CA THR A 994 -40.35 -30.00 -33.88
C THR A 994 -39.03 -30.27 -34.60
N PHE A 995 -38.18 -31.13 -34.04
CA PHE A 995 -36.83 -31.46 -34.52
C PHE A 995 -36.80 -32.71 -35.40
N GLU A 996 -35.70 -32.91 -36.13
CA GLU A 996 -35.49 -34.01 -37.09
C GLU A 996 -35.68 -35.42 -36.47
N ASN A 997 -35.29 -35.62 -35.21
CA ASN A 997 -35.46 -36.88 -34.48
C ASN A 997 -36.91 -37.15 -33.98
N GLY A 998 -37.87 -36.29 -34.33
CA GLY A 998 -39.28 -36.42 -33.97
C GLY A 998 -39.65 -35.87 -32.59
N SER A 999 -38.69 -35.37 -31.80
CA SER A 999 -38.98 -34.66 -30.55
C SER A 999 -39.48 -33.23 -30.81
N SER A 1000 -40.19 -32.62 -29.84
CA SER A 1000 -40.72 -31.26 -29.98
C SER A 1000 -40.77 -30.48 -28.66
N ARG A 1001 -40.60 -29.16 -28.72
CA ARG A 1001 -40.59 -28.21 -27.59
C ARG A 1001 -41.52 -27.02 -27.90
N ILE A 1002 -42.14 -26.42 -26.87
CA ILE A 1002 -42.95 -25.19 -27.00
C ILE A 1002 -42.13 -23.99 -26.49
N VAL A 1003 -42.25 -22.85 -27.16
CA VAL A 1003 -41.47 -21.63 -26.94
C VAL A 1003 -42.40 -20.42 -26.89
N ILE A 1004 -42.07 -19.41 -26.09
CA ILE A 1004 -42.88 -18.19 -25.84
C ILE A 1004 -42.11 -16.97 -26.37
N ILE A 1005 -42.76 -16.07 -27.09
CA ILE A 1005 -42.18 -14.91 -27.79
C ILE A 1005 -42.84 -13.60 -27.30
N PRO A 1006 -42.10 -12.55 -26.93
CA PRO A 1006 -42.66 -11.25 -26.52
C PRO A 1006 -42.96 -10.30 -27.71
N VAL A 1007 -43.91 -9.36 -27.55
CA VAL A 1007 -44.41 -8.44 -28.60
C VAL A 1007 -44.73 -7.02 -28.05
N THR A 1008 -44.39 -5.92 -28.75
CA THR A 1008 -44.56 -4.49 -28.30
C THR A 1008 -45.04 -3.47 -29.38
N VAL A 1009 -45.74 -2.37 -29.02
CA VAL A 1009 -46.50 -1.46 -29.96
C VAL A 1009 -46.38 0.10 -29.70
N LYS A 1010 -46.30 1.02 -30.72
CA LYS A 1010 -45.95 2.52 -30.63
C LYS A 1010 -46.74 3.57 -31.56
N ASP A 1011 -46.58 4.93 -31.44
CA ASP A 1011 -47.36 6.11 -32.10
C ASP A 1011 -46.50 7.29 -32.83
N ARG A 1012 -47.06 8.37 -33.53
CA ARG A 1012 -46.34 9.45 -34.42
C ARG A 1012 -47.02 10.89 -34.79
N VAL A 1013 -46.32 12.05 -35.14
CA VAL A 1013 -46.80 13.47 -35.63
C VAL A 1013 -45.74 14.48 -36.38
N GLU A 1014 -46.08 15.63 -37.12
CA GLU A 1014 -45.23 16.66 -37.95
C GLU A 1014 -45.67 18.23 -38.15
N ILE A 1015 -44.84 19.27 -38.66
CA ILE A 1015 -45.08 20.83 -38.83
C ILE A 1015 -44.22 21.72 -39.92
N GLY A 1016 -44.45 23.08 -40.22
CA GLY A 1016 -43.71 24.10 -41.15
C GLY A 1016 -43.82 25.74 -40.97
N ILE A 1017 -43.23 26.69 -41.82
CA ILE A 1017 -42.73 28.17 -41.54
C ILE A 1017 -42.96 29.42 -42.57
N VAL A 1018 -42.66 30.75 -42.26
CA VAL A 1018 -42.73 32.10 -43.06
C VAL A 1018 -41.71 33.30 -42.66
N GLU A 1019 -41.56 34.46 -43.40
CA GLU A 1019 -40.50 35.61 -43.41
C GLU A 1019 -40.78 37.08 -42.82
N GLU A 1020 -39.84 38.08 -42.93
CA GLU A 1020 -39.57 39.32 -42.06
C GLU A 1020 -39.55 40.79 -42.72
N ILE A 1021 -39.32 41.89 -41.95
CA ILE A 1021 -39.48 43.36 -42.26
C ILE A 1021 -38.17 44.23 -42.17
N PRO A 1022 -37.96 45.31 -42.98
CA PRO A 1022 -36.74 46.16 -42.98
C PRO A 1022 -36.38 46.97 -41.70
N GLU A 1023 -35.10 47.34 -41.60
CA GLU A 1023 -34.44 48.03 -40.46
C GLU A 1023 -33.94 49.44 -40.80
N ILE A 1024 -33.79 50.32 -39.78
CA ILE A 1024 -33.12 51.63 -39.88
C ILE A 1024 -31.84 51.58 -39.02
N PRO A 1025 -30.64 51.79 -39.59
CA PRO A 1025 -29.39 51.80 -38.83
C PRO A 1025 -29.31 52.93 -37.79
N LYS A 1026 -28.60 52.70 -36.67
CA LYS A 1026 -28.54 53.66 -35.56
C LYS A 1026 -27.73 54.92 -35.89
N GLU A 1027 -26.72 54.80 -36.75
CA GLU A 1027 -25.91 55.91 -37.25
C GLU A 1027 -26.71 56.96 -38.03
N ASN A 1028 -27.91 56.60 -38.51
CA ASN A 1028 -28.82 57.50 -39.22
C ASN A 1028 -29.74 58.28 -38.29
N ILE A 1029 -29.69 58.03 -36.98
CA ILE A 1029 -30.49 58.70 -35.95
C ILE A 1029 -29.56 59.66 -35.19
N LEU A 1030 -29.80 60.96 -35.33
CA LEU A 1030 -28.96 62.02 -34.75
C LEU A 1030 -29.58 62.56 -33.46
N GLU A 1031 -28.72 62.96 -32.52
CA GLU A 1031 -29.14 63.64 -31.30
C GLU A 1031 -29.59 65.08 -31.60
N GLU A 1032 -30.72 65.50 -31.00
CA GLU A 1032 -31.16 66.89 -31.00
C GLU A 1032 -30.63 67.62 -29.77
N ILE A 1033 -29.93 68.74 -29.96
CA ILE A 1033 -29.27 69.46 -28.87
C ILE A 1033 -29.72 70.91 -28.82
N VAL A 1034 -30.46 71.26 -27.76
CA VAL A 1034 -31.03 72.60 -27.54
C VAL A 1034 -30.60 73.17 -26.19
N TYR A 1035 -30.76 74.48 -26.00
CA TYR A 1035 -30.62 75.11 -24.69
C TYR A 1035 -31.97 75.28 -23.98
N LYS A 1036 -31.90 75.43 -22.66
CA LYS A 1036 -33.08 75.55 -21.80
C LYS A 1036 -34.02 76.69 -22.26
N GLY A 1037 -35.26 76.34 -22.59
CA GLY A 1037 -36.30 77.24 -23.11
C GLY A 1037 -36.35 77.41 -24.65
N GLU A 1038 -35.60 76.62 -25.42
CA GLU A 1038 -35.66 76.59 -26.90
C GLU A 1038 -36.63 75.51 -27.43
N ALA A 1039 -37.16 75.67 -28.64
CA ALA A 1039 -38.03 74.67 -29.26
C ALA A 1039 -37.22 73.46 -29.74
N ILE A 1040 -37.81 72.26 -29.62
CA ILE A 1040 -37.22 70.98 -30.02
C ILE A 1040 -37.91 70.51 -31.31
N HIS A 1041 -37.11 70.20 -32.33
CA HIS A 1041 -37.55 69.61 -33.59
C HIS A 1041 -36.95 68.20 -33.70
N LEU A 1042 -37.69 67.27 -34.31
CA LEU A 1042 -37.32 65.83 -34.33
C LEU A 1042 -37.45 65.21 -35.74
N GLU A 1043 -38.07 65.93 -36.67
CA GLU A 1043 -38.44 65.44 -37.99
C GLU A 1043 -37.25 65.30 -38.95
N ASP A 1044 -36.17 66.06 -38.75
CA ASP A 1044 -34.94 66.05 -39.57
C ASP A 1044 -33.74 65.33 -38.90
N ASN A 1045 -33.93 64.81 -37.69
CA ASN A 1045 -32.94 64.03 -36.94
C ASN A 1045 -32.83 62.56 -37.39
N ILE A 1046 -33.55 62.14 -38.43
CA ILE A 1046 -33.34 60.84 -39.12
C ILE A 1046 -32.91 61.07 -40.56
N LYS A 1047 -31.75 60.51 -40.93
CA LYS A 1047 -31.14 60.64 -42.26
C LYS A 1047 -31.20 59.35 -43.07
N ASP A 1048 -30.93 59.48 -44.37
CA ASP A 1048 -30.79 58.40 -45.34
C ASP A 1048 -31.94 57.36 -45.31
N LEU A 1049 -33.17 57.84 -45.08
CA LEU A 1049 -34.38 57.03 -45.19
C LEU A 1049 -34.64 56.61 -46.65
N PRO A 1050 -35.22 55.42 -46.90
CA PRO A 1050 -35.67 55.02 -48.22
C PRO A 1050 -36.60 56.06 -48.85
N SER A 1051 -36.50 56.28 -50.17
CA SER A 1051 -37.36 57.21 -50.91
C SER A 1051 -38.84 56.97 -50.64
N GLU A 1052 -39.64 58.04 -50.59
CA GLU A 1052 -41.08 58.04 -50.21
C GLU A 1052 -41.40 57.72 -48.73
N SER A 1053 -40.40 57.46 -47.86
CA SER A 1053 -40.63 57.28 -46.41
C SER A 1053 -41.20 58.56 -45.76
N LYS A 1054 -42.14 58.39 -44.82
CA LYS A 1054 -42.77 59.51 -44.08
C LYS A 1054 -42.47 59.43 -42.59
N VAL A 1055 -42.13 60.58 -42.00
CA VAL A 1055 -41.82 60.75 -40.57
C VAL A 1055 -42.93 61.57 -39.90
N GLU A 1056 -43.39 61.11 -38.73
CA GLU A 1056 -44.44 61.73 -37.92
C GLU A 1056 -44.03 61.74 -36.45
N VAL A 1057 -44.02 62.88 -35.76
CA VAL A 1057 -43.68 62.94 -34.32
C VAL A 1057 -44.82 62.36 -33.49
N LEU A 1058 -44.50 61.37 -32.65
CA LEU A 1058 -45.46 60.74 -31.72
C LEU A 1058 -45.33 61.29 -30.29
N GLU A 1059 -44.10 61.59 -29.86
CA GLU A 1059 -43.80 62.01 -28.50
C GLU A 1059 -42.61 62.97 -28.50
N THR A 1060 -42.68 64.05 -27.73
CA THR A 1060 -41.60 65.04 -27.59
C THR A 1060 -41.59 65.61 -26.17
N VAL A 1061 -40.48 66.25 -25.80
CA VAL A 1061 -40.21 66.77 -24.45
C VAL A 1061 -40.07 68.29 -24.47
N THR A 1062 -40.16 68.93 -23.29
CA THR A 1062 -39.95 70.37 -23.16
C THR A 1062 -38.52 70.67 -22.71
N SER A 1063 -37.94 71.75 -23.24
CA SER A 1063 -36.60 72.22 -22.86
C SER A 1063 -36.57 73.00 -21.54
N GLU A 1064 -37.60 72.93 -20.70
CA GLU A 1064 -37.70 73.72 -19.45
C GLU A 1064 -36.81 73.19 -18.30
N LYS A 1065 -36.19 72.01 -18.49
CA LYS A 1065 -35.25 71.40 -17.54
C LYS A 1065 -34.03 70.89 -18.31
N ALA A 1066 -32.83 71.22 -17.85
CA ALA A 1066 -31.61 70.68 -18.44
C ALA A 1066 -31.45 69.19 -18.07
N GLY A 1067 -30.90 68.41 -19.00
CA GLY A 1067 -30.83 66.95 -18.91
C GLY A 1067 -30.80 66.31 -20.30
N SER A 1068 -30.64 64.99 -20.34
CA SER A 1068 -30.86 64.19 -21.54
C SER A 1068 -32.22 63.49 -21.45
N PHE A 1069 -32.93 63.45 -22.57
CA PHE A 1069 -34.31 63.03 -22.72
C PHE A 1069 -34.48 62.31 -24.06
N GLU A 1070 -35.68 61.82 -24.34
CA GLU A 1070 -35.99 61.09 -25.59
C GLU A 1070 -37.29 61.61 -26.20
N GLY A 1071 -37.26 61.86 -27.51
CA GLY A 1071 -38.46 62.00 -28.35
C GLY A 1071 -38.69 60.75 -29.20
N LYS A 1072 -39.88 60.58 -29.75
CA LYS A 1072 -40.22 59.44 -30.63
C LYS A 1072 -40.92 59.89 -31.89
N VAL A 1073 -40.50 59.34 -33.02
CA VAL A 1073 -41.13 59.55 -34.33
C VAL A 1073 -41.48 58.22 -34.98
N LYS A 1074 -42.52 58.19 -35.81
CA LYS A 1074 -42.93 57.04 -36.61
C LYS A 1074 -42.42 57.22 -38.04
N VAL A 1075 -41.67 56.24 -38.53
CA VAL A 1075 -41.27 56.13 -39.94
C VAL A 1075 -42.16 55.10 -40.62
N THR A 1076 -42.82 55.46 -41.72
CA THR A 1076 -43.63 54.55 -42.54
C THR A 1076 -42.96 54.34 -43.89
N PHE A 1077 -42.73 53.08 -44.28
CA PHE A 1077 -42.08 52.66 -45.51
C PHE A 1077 -43.09 52.39 -46.64
N GLU A 1078 -42.61 52.31 -47.88
CA GLU A 1078 -43.43 52.08 -49.09
C GLU A 1078 -44.30 50.80 -49.03
N SER A 1079 -43.82 49.75 -48.36
CA SER A 1079 -44.57 48.49 -48.16
C SER A 1079 -45.80 48.60 -47.26
N GLY A 1080 -46.06 49.76 -46.66
CA GLY A 1080 -47.07 49.97 -45.62
C GLY A 1080 -46.62 49.53 -44.22
N SER A 1081 -45.46 48.88 -44.10
CA SER A 1081 -44.80 48.60 -42.82
C SER A 1081 -44.33 49.91 -42.18
N SER A 1082 -44.39 50.02 -40.85
CA SER A 1082 -43.90 51.21 -40.12
C SER A 1082 -43.08 50.82 -38.90
N ARG A 1083 -42.05 51.60 -38.59
CA ARG A 1083 -41.15 51.43 -37.44
C ARG A 1083 -41.14 52.73 -36.63
N ILE A 1084 -41.23 52.63 -35.30
CA ILE A 1084 -41.07 53.77 -34.40
C ILE A 1084 -39.59 53.90 -34.05
N VAL A 1085 -39.08 55.12 -34.07
CA VAL A 1085 -37.68 55.47 -33.86
C VAL A 1085 -37.59 56.48 -32.74
N THR A 1086 -36.78 56.16 -31.73
CA THR A 1086 -36.48 57.05 -30.60
C THR A 1086 -35.28 57.93 -30.96
N ILE A 1087 -35.40 59.23 -30.71
CA ILE A 1087 -34.41 60.26 -31.00
C ILE A 1087 -33.96 60.87 -29.66
N PRO A 1088 -32.66 60.80 -29.32
CA PRO A 1088 -32.16 61.39 -28.09
C PRO A 1088 -32.16 62.93 -28.18
N VAL A 1089 -32.55 63.58 -27.08
CA VAL A 1089 -32.68 65.05 -26.98
C VAL A 1089 -31.93 65.54 -25.76
N THR A 1090 -30.89 66.35 -25.93
CA THR A 1090 -30.12 66.92 -24.81
C THR A 1090 -30.37 68.42 -24.66
N VAL A 1091 -30.92 68.79 -23.51
CA VAL A 1091 -31.21 70.17 -23.12
C VAL A 1091 -30.09 70.68 -22.22
N LYS A 1092 -29.36 71.71 -22.65
CA LYS A 1092 -28.22 72.29 -21.92
C LYS A 1092 -28.62 73.56 -21.16
N ASP A 1093 -28.07 73.75 -19.96
CA ASP A 1093 -28.24 75.00 -19.21
C ASP A 1093 -27.52 76.17 -19.89
N ARG A 1094 -28.09 77.38 -19.79
CA ARG A 1094 -27.48 78.62 -20.27
C ARG A 1094 -26.66 79.27 -19.16
N ILE A 1095 -25.35 79.42 -19.36
CA ILE A 1095 -24.46 80.12 -18.43
C ILE A 1095 -24.54 81.65 -18.69
N PRO A 1096 -24.77 82.50 -17.68
CA PRO A 1096 -24.69 83.96 -17.82
C PRO A 1096 -23.24 84.45 -18.05
N ALA A 1097 -23.07 85.48 -18.88
CA ALA A 1097 -21.74 86.05 -19.17
C ALA A 1097 -21.32 87.17 -18.18
N GLY A 1098 -20.07 87.12 -17.69
CA GLY A 1098 -19.41 88.14 -16.86
C GLY A 1098 -18.41 87.54 -15.85
N VAL A 1099 -17.09 87.42 -16.12
CA VAL A 1099 -16.01 88.45 -16.03
C VAL A 1099 -15.53 88.67 -14.56
N ILE A 1100 -14.24 88.62 -14.16
CA ILE A 1100 -12.91 88.26 -14.75
C ILE A 1100 -11.82 88.28 -13.61
N GLU A 1101 -10.65 87.60 -13.78
CA GLU A 1101 -9.33 87.78 -13.04
C GLU A 1101 -9.30 87.62 -11.47
N GLU A 1102 -8.20 87.39 -10.72
CA GLU A 1102 -6.75 87.13 -10.94
C GLU A 1102 -6.13 86.33 -9.74
N ILE A 1103 -4.79 86.21 -9.61
CA ILE A 1103 -4.02 85.32 -8.69
C ILE A 1103 -2.74 86.01 -8.13
N PRO A 1104 -2.00 85.49 -7.10
CA PRO A 1104 -2.10 84.22 -6.32
C PRO A 1104 -2.00 84.40 -4.77
N SER A 1105 -1.87 83.30 -3.97
CA SER A 1105 -1.05 83.33 -2.73
C SER A 1105 -0.53 81.95 -2.27
N THR A 1106 0.67 81.95 -1.69
CA THR A 1106 1.53 80.81 -1.29
C THR A 1106 1.43 80.39 0.18
N GLN A 1107 1.81 79.12 0.42
CA GLN A 1107 2.38 78.49 1.63
C GLN A 1107 2.62 79.33 2.91
N LYS A 1108 2.29 78.74 4.07
CA LYS A 1108 3.26 78.60 5.18
C LYS A 1108 2.93 77.49 6.20
N GLU A 1109 3.83 76.53 6.29
CA GLU A 1109 4.17 75.63 7.41
C GLU A 1109 4.97 76.41 8.52
N PRO A 1110 5.58 75.76 9.55
CA PRO A 1110 5.10 74.73 10.50
C PRO A 1110 5.55 75.06 11.96
N THR A 1111 5.36 74.13 12.91
CA THR A 1111 6.39 73.62 13.87
C THR A 1111 5.75 72.46 14.68
N GLU A 1112 6.26 71.23 14.82
CA GLU A 1112 7.63 70.67 14.96
C GLU A 1112 8.18 70.69 16.40
N GLU A 1113 8.54 69.50 16.91
CA GLU A 1113 9.72 69.30 17.75
C GLU A 1113 10.32 67.89 17.51
N THR A 1114 11.40 67.89 16.71
CA THR A 1114 12.72 67.22 16.88
C THR A 1114 12.82 65.70 17.16
N ILE A 1115 13.45 64.86 16.32
CA ILE A 1115 14.84 64.84 15.71
C ILE A 1115 15.88 64.39 16.77
N THR A 1116 16.70 63.32 16.55
CA THR A 1116 17.94 63.21 15.72
C THR A 1116 18.16 61.79 15.17
N LYS A 1117 18.47 61.55 13.88
CA LYS A 1117 19.76 61.74 13.13
C LYS A 1117 20.83 60.69 13.52
N GLU A 1118 21.72 60.17 12.65
CA GLU A 1118 22.42 60.64 11.42
C GLU A 1118 22.89 59.37 10.62
N ASP A 1119 23.41 59.33 9.38
CA ASP A 1119 23.88 60.35 8.43
C ASP A 1119 23.86 59.86 6.94
N THR A 1120 24.29 60.69 5.99
CA THR A 1120 24.08 60.61 4.51
C THR A 1120 25.42 60.41 3.73
N ILE A 1121 25.55 60.02 2.43
CA ILE A 1121 25.54 60.85 1.20
C ILE A 1121 25.90 60.03 -0.10
N ILE A 1122 24.97 59.95 -1.06
CA ILE A 1122 25.02 60.24 -2.54
C ILE A 1122 26.18 59.74 -3.47
N ALA A 1123 25.83 59.07 -4.62
CA ALA A 1123 26.13 59.56 -6.02
C ALA A 1123 25.67 58.68 -7.25
N LYS A 1124 24.79 59.26 -8.10
CA LYS A 1124 24.72 59.27 -9.61
C LYS A 1124 24.44 58.01 -10.50
N GLU A 1125 23.22 57.97 -11.09
CA GLU A 1125 22.82 58.08 -12.54
C GLU A 1125 23.69 57.54 -13.74
N PRO A 1126 23.17 57.34 -15.00
CA PRO A 1126 21.77 57.17 -15.53
C PRO A 1126 21.54 56.28 -16.84
N ILE A 1127 20.27 56.16 -17.31
CA ILE A 1127 19.75 56.25 -18.74
C ILE A 1127 19.54 55.03 -19.73
N LYS A 1128 18.23 54.79 -20.08
CA LYS A 1128 17.49 54.48 -21.38
C LYS A 1128 17.49 53.14 -22.20
N ILE A 1129 16.25 52.59 -22.38
CA ILE A 1129 15.50 52.17 -23.64
C ILE A 1129 16.03 50.94 -24.46
N SER A 1130 15.29 49.98 -25.10
CA SER A 1130 13.90 49.86 -25.64
C SER A 1130 13.35 48.40 -25.82
N THR A 1131 12.01 48.25 -25.75
CA THR A 1131 11.05 47.37 -26.52
C THR A 1131 11.47 46.10 -27.33
N GLN A 1132 10.72 44.98 -27.17
CA GLN A 1132 9.71 44.48 -28.17
C GLN A 1132 8.79 43.35 -27.63
N LYS A 1133 7.88 42.78 -28.47
CA LYS A 1133 6.61 42.09 -28.14
C LYS A 1133 6.35 40.87 -29.07
N ARG A 1134 5.38 39.99 -28.71
CA ARG A 1134 4.66 38.91 -29.49
C ARG A 1134 5.16 37.46 -29.31
N ASP A 1135 4.41 36.37 -29.54
CA ASP A 1135 2.94 36.03 -29.56
C ASP A 1135 2.79 34.47 -29.59
N LEU A 1136 1.59 33.91 -29.35
CA LEU A 1136 1.26 32.45 -29.36
C LEU A 1136 0.97 31.85 -30.76
N PRO A 1137 1.00 30.50 -30.88
CA PRO A 1137 -0.19 29.69 -31.29
C PRO A 1137 -0.30 28.30 -30.56
N LYS A 1138 -1.35 27.45 -30.60
CA LYS A 1138 -2.83 27.52 -30.87
C LYS A 1138 -3.51 26.14 -30.56
N THR A 1139 -4.84 26.13 -30.29
CA THR A 1139 -5.86 25.04 -30.51
C THR A 1139 -5.70 23.65 -29.86
N GLY A 1140 -6.73 22.89 -29.44
CA GLY A 1140 -8.19 23.10 -29.34
C GLY A 1140 -9.04 21.80 -29.48
N ASP A 1141 -10.11 21.65 -28.67
CA ASP A 1141 -11.31 20.73 -28.79
C ASP A 1141 -11.16 19.19 -28.89
N ALA A 1142 -12.12 18.31 -28.49
CA ALA A 1142 -13.30 18.37 -27.59
C ALA A 1142 -13.94 16.95 -27.37
N GLY A 1143 -14.84 16.78 -26.39
CA GLY A 1143 -15.81 15.64 -26.22
C GLY A 1143 -15.54 14.68 -25.02
N HIS A 1144 -16.39 14.60 -23.97
CA HIS A 1144 -17.71 13.93 -23.84
C HIS A 1144 -17.62 12.37 -23.77
N VAL A 1145 -18.26 11.59 -22.87
CA VAL A 1145 -19.48 11.71 -22.01
C VAL A 1145 -19.32 10.96 -20.64
N ARG A 1146 -20.22 11.23 -19.67
CA ARG A 1146 -20.38 10.62 -18.32
C ARG A 1146 -20.84 9.14 -18.27
N MET A 1147 -20.64 8.54 -17.08
CA MET A 1147 -21.64 7.84 -16.21
C MET A 1147 -21.48 6.34 -15.84
N TYR A 1148 -22.10 5.99 -14.70
CA TYR A 1148 -21.97 4.77 -13.89
C TYR A 1148 -22.66 3.50 -14.44
N GLY A 1149 -22.20 2.31 -14.01
CA GLY A 1149 -23.12 1.31 -13.42
C GLY A 1149 -23.08 -0.17 -13.88
N ILE A 1150 -22.54 -1.04 -13.00
CA ILE A 1150 -23.06 -2.38 -12.61
C ILE A 1150 -22.87 -3.61 -13.56
N CYS A 1151 -22.29 -4.67 -12.97
CA CYS A 1151 -22.31 -6.13 -13.24
C CYS A 1151 -22.40 -6.73 -14.66
N GLY A 1152 -21.52 -7.72 -14.93
CA GLY A 1152 -21.73 -8.73 -15.99
C GLY A 1152 -20.58 -9.73 -16.15
N VAL A 1153 -20.81 -11.01 -15.83
CA VAL A 1153 -19.86 -12.12 -16.03
C VAL A 1153 -19.96 -12.65 -17.46
N LEU A 1154 -18.83 -12.91 -18.14
CA LEU A 1154 -18.64 -14.13 -18.96
C LEU A 1154 -17.20 -14.32 -19.45
N SER A 1155 -16.86 -15.59 -19.68
CA SER A 1155 -15.54 -16.10 -20.06
C SER A 1155 -15.69 -17.00 -21.28
N LEU A 1156 -14.73 -16.95 -22.22
CA LEU A 1156 -14.29 -18.00 -23.16
C LEU A 1156 -13.35 -17.30 -24.20
N VAL A 1157 -12.35 -17.85 -24.88
CA VAL A 1157 -11.43 -19.01 -24.83
C VAL A 1157 -10.76 -19.09 -26.22
N ALA A 1158 -9.53 -19.62 -26.29
CA ALA A 1158 -8.78 -20.01 -27.51
C ALA A 1158 -8.26 -18.85 -28.41
N PHE A 1159 -6.97 -18.81 -28.76
CA PHE A 1159 -6.29 -19.91 -29.45
C PHE A 1159 -4.82 -20.14 -29.02
N VAL A 1160 -4.43 -21.41 -28.95
CA VAL A 1160 -3.04 -21.87 -28.80
C VAL A 1160 -2.43 -22.07 -30.19
N LEU A 1161 -1.19 -21.64 -30.43
CA LEU A 1161 -0.33 -22.34 -31.41
C LEU A 1161 1.18 -22.21 -31.12
N VAL A 1162 1.78 -23.39 -31.00
CA VAL A 1162 3.16 -23.72 -30.64
C VAL A 1162 4.21 -23.23 -31.64
N GLY A 1163 5.39 -22.80 -31.15
CA GLY A 1163 6.58 -22.53 -31.97
C GLY A 1163 7.91 -22.76 -31.24
N ARG A 1164 8.36 -24.02 -31.09
CA ARG A 1164 9.65 -24.40 -30.47
C ARG A 1164 10.85 -24.19 -31.40
N LYS A 1165 11.91 -23.50 -30.93
CA LYS A 1165 13.36 -23.85 -30.94
C LYS A 1165 14.19 -22.57 -30.67
N LYS A 1166 14.98 -22.49 -29.58
CA LYS A 1166 16.41 -22.92 -29.48
C LYS A 1166 17.30 -22.41 -30.61
N VAL A 1167 18.26 -21.52 -30.30
CA VAL A 1167 19.73 -21.74 -30.32
C VAL A 1167 20.42 -20.55 -29.63
N ASP A 1168 21.30 -20.87 -28.67
CA ASP A 1168 22.50 -20.20 -28.14
C ASP A 1168 22.71 -18.67 -28.28
N MET A 1169 22.77 -17.96 -27.14
CA MET A 1169 24.03 -17.49 -26.52
C MET A 1169 23.83 -17.07 -25.06
#